data_AF-A0A2S2NSQ4-F1
#
_entry.id   AF-A0A2S2NSQ4-F1
#
_cell.length_a   1.000
_cell.length_b   1.000
_cell.length_c   1.000
_cell.angle_alpha   90.00
_cell.angle_beta   90.00
_cell.angle_gamma   90.00
#
_symmetry.space_group_name_H-M   'P 1'
#
loop_
_entity.id
_entity.type
_entity.pdbx_description
1 polymer ?
#
loop_
_entity_poly.entity_id
_entity_poly.type
_entity_poly.pdbx_seq_one_letter_code
_entity_poly.pdbx_strand_id
1 'polypeptide(L)'
;MSIVQALAAGILTIELFINIVEKRIICKYVTDKTLQNNNNGLETGVRTTSYNNYLCSVQYIYSLNEEVFDDPKSDVNSSVGINADHKQDQWPPIWSLEQWLERKSKHPWLICLEQKLGCIFCQEVGCLKTFKKQGVELSKEWISCMVDSGKHLNKKTRLANLRNKIKRHAESSAHLFAYRVKKDKESEMLTKSFEGQLSKNQDSNEYVFRTAYFIAKHNRPFDDHSKLVELQKCNGVHLGSILHSRYSCTSIVNHIAYKMREVIVKNIINSGSKISILIDESTTVSSKSCMAVFIKASISYEDPIFIFLDLVELEKQTSENIVDQLLNCLFASGFQDSYLQQNWVSFVSDGASVLLGKKNGVAKRLKEKYPLIFSWHCMNHRLELAVNDCMKDVSSINHFKHFIDSLYVLYNRSPKNQTELRTSCIELDILFLKVGRVLDVRWVASSFRAVEIVWKTFAALYNHLHNSSKDNLRDRKSRSKYLGLCKRLGSPEFVLDLALMCDILKELSYLSRELQSHSITLLRADESIKKTIRVVDSFKTKHGDFMLEALSAQNTMMFKNIVLSSNKKVSLLNHNQFLTSICNNLRSRLLETNEEESFILNDMQILNERSWPSAVENIRFGEDEIKRLTNRFLLNTDNAIQGFRKYIDNKIINDDLK
;
A
#
# COMPACT_ATOMS: atom_id res chain seq x y z
N MET A 1 -4.52 -12.52 -11.82
CA MET A 1 -4.19 -13.52 -10.79
C MET A 1 -2.76 -13.34 -10.24
N SER A 2 -1.80 -12.81 -11.01
CA SER A 2 -0.42 -12.51 -10.55
C SER A 2 -0.33 -11.38 -9.51
N ILE A 3 -1.04 -10.27 -9.71
CA ILE A 3 -1.07 -9.14 -8.76
C ILE A 3 -1.63 -9.54 -7.39
N VAL A 4 -2.67 -10.41 -7.36
CA VAL A 4 -3.31 -10.84 -6.10
C VAL A 4 -2.39 -11.71 -5.25
N GLN A 5 -1.53 -12.54 -5.87
CA GLN A 5 -0.58 -13.38 -5.15
C GLN A 5 0.65 -12.58 -4.68
N ALA A 6 1.09 -11.57 -5.42
CA ALA A 6 2.13 -10.64 -5.00
C ALA A 6 1.66 -9.69 -3.87
N LEU A 7 0.42 -9.20 -3.96
CA LEU A 7 -0.20 -8.39 -2.90
C LEU A 7 -0.46 -9.22 -1.62
N ALA A 8 -0.84 -10.49 -1.74
CA ALA A 8 -1.05 -11.35 -0.56
C ALA A 8 0.23 -11.62 0.24
N ALA A 9 1.40 -11.61 -0.41
CA ALA A 9 2.69 -11.85 0.24
C ALA A 9 3.28 -10.58 0.91
N GLY A 10 2.98 -9.38 0.39
CA GLY A 10 3.43 -8.11 0.98
C GLY A 10 2.65 -7.68 2.24
N ILE A 11 1.55 -8.34 2.56
CA ILE A 11 0.68 -7.99 3.70
C ILE A 11 1.21 -8.53 5.04
N LEU A 12 2.11 -9.52 5.03
CA LEU A 12 2.58 -10.21 6.25
C LEU A 12 3.78 -9.56 6.96
N THR A 13 4.53 -8.68 6.31
CA THR A 13 5.79 -8.11 6.85
C THR A 13 5.64 -6.75 7.54
N ILE A 14 4.42 -6.24 7.72
CA ILE A 14 4.17 -4.94 8.36
C ILE A 14 3.48 -5.08 9.73
N GLU A 15 3.69 -6.18 10.46
CA GLU A 15 3.05 -6.35 11.79
C GLU A 15 3.83 -5.73 12.96
N LEU A 16 5.15 -5.54 12.85
CA LEU A 16 5.92 -4.88 13.92
C LEU A 16 5.98 -3.35 13.81
N PHE A 17 5.90 -2.79 12.60
CA PHE A 17 6.08 -1.34 12.39
C PHE A 17 4.75 -0.54 12.52
N ILE A 18 3.59 -1.19 12.32
CA ILE A 18 2.28 -0.52 12.31
C ILE A 18 1.81 -0.06 13.70
N ASN A 19 2.18 -0.77 14.77
CA ASN A 19 1.76 -0.41 16.13
C ASN A 19 2.32 0.94 16.63
N ILE A 20 3.46 1.39 16.09
CA ILE A 20 4.07 2.70 16.43
C ILE A 20 3.54 3.82 15.51
N VAL A 21 3.12 3.46 14.30
CA VAL A 21 2.73 4.39 13.24
C VAL A 21 1.24 4.76 13.31
N GLU A 22 0.36 3.86 13.76
CA GLU A 22 -1.09 4.09 13.89
C GLU A 22 -1.45 5.34 14.70
N LYS A 23 -0.79 5.56 15.86
CA LYS A 23 -1.09 6.73 16.72
C LYS A 23 -0.63 8.06 16.14
N ARG A 24 0.43 8.08 15.31
CA ARG A 24 0.97 9.33 14.75
C ARG A 24 0.28 9.76 13.45
N ILE A 25 -0.25 8.80 12.68
CA ILE A 25 -0.96 9.07 11.43
C ILE A 25 -2.32 9.76 11.68
N ILE A 26 -3.05 9.31 12.70
CA ILE A 26 -4.39 9.82 13.04
C ILE A 26 -4.35 11.30 13.47
N CYS A 27 -3.33 11.70 14.24
CA CYS A 27 -3.18 13.09 14.71
C CYS A 27 -2.93 14.11 13.58
N LYS A 28 -2.25 13.71 12.49
CA LYS A 28 -1.81 14.63 11.42
C LYS A 28 -2.90 14.90 10.36
N TYR A 29 -3.79 13.94 10.11
CA TYR A 29 -4.92 14.12 9.19
C TYR A 29 -5.91 15.18 9.64
N VAL A 30 -6.22 15.18 10.94
CA VAL A 30 -7.19 16.11 11.53
C VAL A 30 -6.68 17.55 11.48
N THR A 31 -5.37 17.75 11.70
CA THR A 31 -4.72 19.07 11.64
C THR A 31 -4.68 19.64 10.22
N ASP A 32 -4.31 18.82 9.22
CA ASP A 32 -4.20 19.24 7.82
C ASP A 32 -5.56 19.63 7.20
N LYS A 33 -6.67 18.97 7.59
CA LYS A 33 -8.03 19.29 7.11
C LYS A 33 -8.65 20.53 7.76
N THR A 34 -8.35 20.82 9.03
CA THR A 34 -8.78 22.06 9.68
C THR A 34 -8.10 23.29 9.07
N LEU A 35 -6.87 23.16 8.57
CA LEU A 35 -6.17 24.26 7.89
C LEU A 35 -6.73 24.53 6.48
N GLN A 36 -7.18 23.50 5.76
CA GLN A 36 -7.83 23.67 4.45
C GLN A 36 -9.25 24.22 4.54
N ASN A 37 -10.02 23.88 5.58
CA ASN A 37 -11.38 24.39 5.76
C ASN A 37 -11.43 25.87 6.21
N ASN A 38 -10.37 26.39 6.81
CA ASN A 38 -10.28 27.81 7.19
C ASN A 38 -9.96 28.74 6.00
N ASN A 39 -9.51 28.21 4.86
CA ASN A 39 -9.14 29.02 3.68
C ASN A 39 -10.24 29.08 2.59
N ASN A 40 -11.32 28.30 2.68
CA ASN A 40 -12.35 28.21 1.64
C ASN A 40 -13.67 28.97 1.98
N GLY A 41 -13.59 29.99 2.83
CA GLY A 41 -14.75 30.78 3.25
C GLY A 41 -15.08 32.00 2.38
N LEU A 42 -14.36 32.25 1.28
CA LEU A 42 -14.62 33.34 0.34
C LEU A 42 -14.41 32.84 -1.10
N GLU A 43 -15.27 33.31 -2.00
CA GLU A 43 -15.39 33.03 -3.45
C GLU A 43 -16.25 31.81 -3.86
N THR A 44 -17.52 32.12 -4.15
CA THR A 44 -18.39 31.38 -5.06
C THR A 44 -18.23 31.89 -6.50
N GLY A 45 -18.02 30.99 -7.47
CA GLY A 45 -18.44 31.23 -8.86
C GLY A 45 -17.51 30.73 -9.98
N VAL A 46 -18.09 29.96 -10.90
CA VAL A 46 -17.67 29.65 -12.29
C VAL A 46 -16.89 28.34 -12.54
N ARG A 47 -17.29 27.70 -13.66
CA ARG A 47 -17.03 26.35 -14.14
C ARG A 47 -15.62 26.13 -14.76
N THR A 48 -15.15 24.88 -14.61
CA THR A 48 -14.31 24.07 -15.53
C THR A 48 -12.87 24.49 -15.91
N THR A 49 -12.01 23.45 -15.88
CA THR A 49 -10.71 23.21 -16.58
C THR A 49 -9.35 23.68 -16.00
N SER A 50 -8.44 22.69 -15.99
CA SER A 50 -6.96 22.73 -16.06
C SER A 50 -6.10 23.14 -14.85
N TYR A 51 -5.14 22.26 -14.55
CA TYR A 51 -3.91 22.47 -13.77
C TYR A 51 -2.98 23.47 -14.47
N ASN A 52 -2.51 24.53 -13.79
CA ASN A 52 -1.10 24.98 -13.72
C ASN A 52 -0.92 26.40 -13.13
N ASN A 53 0.18 26.54 -12.35
CA ASN A 53 1.06 27.71 -12.15
C ASN A 53 0.86 28.77 -11.03
N TYR A 54 1.89 28.80 -10.16
CA TYR A 54 2.74 29.92 -9.67
C TYR A 54 2.21 31.07 -8.77
N LEU A 55 2.84 31.17 -7.58
CA LEU A 55 3.65 32.29 -6.99
C LEU A 55 3.28 33.79 -7.18
N CYS A 56 3.67 34.57 -6.15
CA CYS A 56 3.72 36.06 -6.01
C CYS A 56 2.38 36.75 -5.66
N SER A 57 2.28 37.84 -4.90
CA SER A 57 3.08 38.61 -3.93
C SER A 57 2.25 39.87 -3.53
N VAL A 58 2.68 40.58 -2.47
CA VAL A 58 2.46 42.03 -2.18
C VAL A 58 1.15 42.53 -1.49
N GLN A 59 1.35 42.94 -0.22
CA GLN A 59 1.06 44.23 0.44
C GLN A 59 -0.07 45.22 -0.01
N TYR A 60 -0.69 45.81 1.04
CA TYR A 60 -0.88 47.26 1.30
C TYR A 60 -2.30 47.92 1.20
N ILE A 61 -2.58 48.71 2.26
CA ILE A 61 -3.41 49.93 2.43
C ILE A 61 -4.89 49.86 2.87
N TYR A 62 -5.10 50.70 3.89
CA TYR A 62 -6.27 51.22 4.62
C TYR A 62 -7.28 52.04 3.80
N SER A 63 -8.46 52.22 4.43
CA SER A 63 -9.24 53.47 4.56
C SER A 63 -10.61 53.56 3.85
N LEU A 64 -11.62 53.82 4.70
CA LEU A 64 -12.74 54.79 4.60
C LEU A 64 -13.70 54.68 3.40
N ASN A 65 -15.00 55.01 3.46
CA ASN A 65 -16.03 55.28 4.46
C ASN A 65 -17.37 55.35 3.67
N GLU A 66 -18.50 55.53 4.37
CA GLU A 66 -19.80 56.08 3.90
C GLU A 66 -20.76 55.12 3.16
N GLU A 67 -21.87 54.73 3.82
CA GLU A 67 -23.23 55.33 3.74
C GLU A 67 -24.01 54.74 2.53
N VAL A 68 -25.27 54.28 2.55
CA VAL A 68 -26.45 54.57 3.38
C VAL A 68 -27.67 53.69 2.91
N PHE A 69 -28.70 53.61 3.75
CA PHE A 69 -30.15 53.32 3.53
C PHE A 69 -30.76 51.89 3.53
N ASP A 70 -31.60 51.72 4.56
CA ASP A 70 -33.00 51.25 4.63
C ASP A 70 -33.44 49.77 4.71
N ASP A 71 -34.23 49.58 5.77
CA ASP A 71 -35.04 48.47 6.28
C ASP A 71 -36.16 48.04 5.29
N PRO A 72 -36.79 46.84 5.37
CA PRO A 72 -37.76 46.58 6.44
C PRO A 72 -37.90 45.12 6.95
N LYS A 73 -38.08 45.00 8.27
CA LYS A 73 -39.04 44.16 9.05
C LYS A 73 -39.43 42.75 8.56
N SER A 74 -39.30 41.75 9.44
CA SER A 74 -40.46 40.95 9.92
C SER A 74 -40.11 40.09 11.15
N ASP A 75 -41.10 40.01 12.04
CA ASP A 75 -41.14 39.43 13.38
C ASP A 75 -40.99 37.90 13.43
N VAL A 76 -40.36 37.38 14.50
CA VAL A 76 -40.90 36.26 15.30
C VAL A 76 -40.47 36.42 16.78
N ASN A 77 -41.46 36.66 17.64
CA ASN A 77 -41.38 36.60 19.09
C ASN A 77 -41.23 35.15 19.59
N SER A 78 -40.41 34.93 20.62
CA SER A 78 -40.75 33.97 21.67
C SER A 78 -40.25 34.47 23.02
N SER A 79 -41.22 34.69 23.90
CA SER A 79 -41.14 35.31 25.21
C SER A 79 -40.76 34.30 26.30
N VAL A 80 -39.86 34.69 27.20
CA VAL A 80 -39.87 34.23 28.60
C VAL A 80 -39.77 35.49 29.47
N GLY A 81 -40.86 35.80 30.16
CA GLY A 81 -40.98 36.97 31.02
C GLY A 81 -40.42 36.74 32.41
N ILE A 82 -39.89 37.80 33.02
CA ILE A 82 -39.77 37.95 34.47
C ILE A 82 -40.07 39.42 34.84
N ASN A 83 -41.23 39.58 35.48
CA ASN A 83 -41.65 40.54 36.51
C ASN A 83 -41.20 42.01 36.45
N ALA A 84 -42.21 42.87 36.31
CA ALA A 84 -42.21 44.24 36.78
C ALA A 84 -42.39 44.26 38.32
N ASP A 85 -41.41 44.79 39.06
CA ASP A 85 -41.61 45.70 40.18
C ASP A 85 -40.25 46.04 40.84
N HIS A 86 -39.71 47.23 40.50
CA HIS A 86 -39.08 48.18 41.42
C HIS A 86 -38.67 49.43 40.63
N LYS A 87 -39.37 50.52 40.90
CA LYS A 87 -39.13 51.86 40.36
C LYS A 87 -37.85 52.48 40.94
N GLN A 88 -37.19 53.29 40.09
CA GLN A 88 -36.12 54.27 40.35
C GLN A 88 -34.74 53.70 40.73
N ASP A 89 -33.82 53.60 39.75
CA ASP A 89 -32.35 53.82 39.91
C ASP A 89 -31.53 53.54 38.62
N GLN A 90 -32.01 53.88 37.42
CA GLN A 90 -31.35 53.37 36.19
C GLN A 90 -30.24 54.24 35.58
N TRP A 91 -30.04 55.47 36.05
CA TRP A 91 -28.93 56.33 35.61
C TRP A 91 -28.77 57.51 36.59
N PRO A 92 -27.60 58.19 36.63
CA PRO A 92 -27.43 59.37 37.44
C PRO A 92 -28.47 60.47 37.11
N PRO A 93 -29.12 61.10 38.11
CA PRO A 93 -30.22 62.05 37.91
C PRO A 93 -29.83 63.32 37.15
N ILE A 94 -28.53 63.54 36.93
CA ILE A 94 -28.01 64.64 36.12
C ILE A 94 -28.08 64.38 34.61
N TRP A 95 -28.36 63.14 34.20
CA TRP A 95 -28.47 62.73 32.80
C TRP A 95 -29.92 62.45 32.38
N SER A 96 -30.22 62.72 31.11
CA SER A 96 -31.42 62.16 30.46
C SER A 96 -31.19 60.69 30.09
N LEU A 97 -32.28 59.96 29.83
CA LEU A 97 -32.22 58.58 29.36
C LEU A 97 -31.38 58.46 28.07
N GLU A 98 -31.57 59.37 27.11
CA GLU A 98 -30.78 59.42 25.87
C GLU A 98 -29.29 59.58 26.15
N GLN A 99 -28.92 60.46 27.09
CA GLN A 99 -27.52 60.63 27.50
C GLN A 99 -26.95 59.38 28.16
N TRP A 100 -27.74 58.65 28.94
CA TRP A 100 -27.29 57.38 29.52
C TRP A 100 -27.05 56.31 28.45
N LEU A 101 -27.99 56.14 27.52
CA LEU A 101 -27.89 55.17 26.43
C LEU A 101 -26.68 55.49 25.51
N GLU A 102 -26.47 56.76 25.17
CA GLU A 102 -25.30 57.20 24.40
C GLU A 102 -23.99 56.82 25.10
N ARG A 103 -23.92 57.02 26.43
CA ARG A 103 -22.71 56.72 27.22
C ARG A 103 -22.50 55.23 27.42
N LYS A 104 -23.55 54.45 27.60
CA LYS A 104 -23.47 52.99 27.73
C LYS A 104 -23.08 52.32 26.41
N SER A 105 -23.52 52.86 25.28
CA SER A 105 -23.05 52.44 23.95
C SER A 105 -21.55 52.74 23.76
N LYS A 106 -21.10 53.95 24.14
CA LYS A 106 -19.66 54.34 24.07
C LYS A 106 -18.78 53.61 25.09
N HIS A 107 -19.34 53.22 26.23
CA HIS A 107 -18.64 52.55 27.32
C HIS A 107 -19.46 51.36 27.82
N PRO A 108 -19.38 50.20 27.15
CA PRO A 108 -20.16 49.01 27.50
C PRO A 108 -19.93 48.50 28.93
N TRP A 109 -18.82 48.87 29.54
CA TRP A 109 -18.45 48.52 30.92
C TRP A 109 -19.15 49.36 31.99
N LEU A 110 -19.82 50.45 31.60
CA LEU A 110 -20.42 51.39 32.53
C LEU A 110 -21.74 50.82 33.09
N ILE A 111 -21.81 50.73 34.41
CA ILE A 111 -23.01 50.29 35.14
C ILE A 111 -23.47 51.39 36.11
N CYS A 112 -24.75 51.35 36.48
CA CYS A 112 -25.33 52.27 37.46
C CYS A 112 -26.11 51.48 38.51
N LEU A 113 -25.82 51.75 39.78
CA LEU A 113 -26.52 51.23 40.95
C LEU A 113 -26.76 52.42 41.89
N GLU A 114 -27.96 52.55 42.45
CA GLU A 114 -28.32 53.66 43.35
C GLU A 114 -27.97 55.05 42.78
N GLN A 115 -28.26 55.27 41.49
CA GLN A 115 -27.96 56.53 40.77
C GLN A 115 -26.48 56.94 40.71
N LYS A 116 -25.56 56.05 41.08
CA LYS A 116 -24.11 56.24 41.01
C LYS A 116 -23.50 55.28 39.98
N LEU A 117 -22.35 55.66 39.44
CA LEU A 117 -21.68 54.89 38.39
C LEU A 117 -20.66 53.91 38.95
N GLY A 118 -20.48 52.80 38.22
CA GLY A 118 -19.42 51.83 38.45
C GLY A 118 -18.96 51.19 37.15
N CYS A 119 -18.08 50.19 37.28
CA CYS A 119 -17.49 49.48 36.14
C CYS A 119 -17.58 47.97 36.34
N ILE A 120 -18.30 47.29 35.45
CA ILE A 120 -18.54 45.85 35.55
C ILE A 120 -17.26 45.03 35.42
N PHE A 121 -16.32 45.44 34.57
CA PHE A 121 -15.03 44.75 34.41
C PHE A 121 -14.20 44.82 35.68
N CYS A 122 -14.14 46.00 36.30
CA CYS A 122 -13.41 46.19 37.55
C CYS A 122 -14.10 45.48 38.72
N GLN A 123 -15.43 45.44 38.75
CA GLN A 123 -16.21 44.75 39.78
C GLN A 123 -15.95 43.23 39.73
N GLU A 124 -16.04 42.62 38.56
CA GLU A 124 -15.83 41.18 38.37
C GLU A 124 -14.37 40.76 38.68
N VAL A 125 -13.39 41.56 38.24
CA VAL A 125 -11.96 41.28 38.49
C VAL A 125 -11.57 41.55 39.94
N GLY A 126 -12.17 42.56 40.58
CA GLY A 126 -11.90 42.93 41.97
C GLY A 126 -12.25 41.85 42.99
N CYS A 127 -13.13 40.90 42.63
CA CYS A 127 -13.47 39.74 43.46
C CYS A 127 -12.42 38.60 43.41
N LEU A 128 -11.43 38.66 42.52
CA LEU A 128 -10.43 37.60 42.33
C LEU A 128 -9.26 37.74 43.31
N LYS A 129 -8.95 36.67 44.06
CA LYS A 129 -7.87 36.66 45.09
C LYS A 129 -6.46 36.91 44.52
N THR A 130 -6.22 36.58 43.25
CA THR A 130 -4.94 36.75 42.54
C THR A 130 -4.60 38.20 42.21
N PHE A 131 -5.62 39.07 42.16
CA PHE A 131 -5.49 40.48 41.80
C PHE A 131 -4.51 41.26 42.71
N LYS A 132 -4.46 40.93 44.01
CA LYS A 132 -3.59 41.62 44.98
C LYS A 132 -2.08 41.41 44.78
N LYS A 133 -1.65 40.45 43.93
CA LYS A 133 -0.24 40.11 43.73
C LYS A 133 0.47 40.93 42.63
N GLN A 134 -0.25 41.62 41.76
CA GLN A 134 0.33 42.25 40.55
C GLN A 134 0.53 43.77 40.65
N GLY A 135 0.38 44.38 41.83
CA GLY A 135 0.74 45.79 42.07
C GLY A 135 -0.18 46.84 41.43
N VAL A 136 -1.26 46.42 40.76
CA VAL A 136 -2.29 47.32 40.20
C VAL A 136 -3.41 47.48 41.21
N GLU A 137 -3.73 48.70 41.63
CA GLU A 137 -4.83 48.97 42.57
C GLU A 137 -6.09 49.42 41.82
N LEU A 138 -7.16 48.61 41.87
CA LEU A 138 -8.46 48.97 41.31
C LEU A 138 -9.18 49.91 42.27
N SER A 139 -9.78 50.96 41.71
CA SER A 139 -10.53 51.92 42.51
C SER A 139 -11.77 51.29 43.14
N LYS A 140 -11.82 51.32 44.48
CA LYS A 140 -12.96 50.84 45.29
C LYS A 140 -14.27 51.54 44.93
N GLU A 141 -14.20 52.81 44.53
CA GLU A 141 -15.36 53.59 44.10
C GLU A 141 -15.99 53.02 42.81
N TRP A 142 -15.17 52.57 41.85
CA TRP A 142 -15.65 51.98 40.61
C TRP A 142 -16.11 50.52 40.77
N ILE A 143 -15.48 49.76 41.68
CA ILE A 143 -15.88 48.39 42.03
C ILE A 143 -17.25 48.39 42.74
N SER A 144 -17.44 49.31 43.68
CA SER A 144 -18.63 49.37 44.54
C SER A 144 -19.73 50.28 43.99
N CYS A 145 -19.59 50.76 42.75
CA CYS A 145 -20.54 51.66 42.09
C CYS A 145 -20.87 52.95 42.86
N MET A 146 -19.85 53.65 43.36
CA MET A 146 -19.99 54.83 44.21
C MET A 146 -19.66 56.16 43.51
N VAL A 147 -19.50 56.17 42.19
CA VAL A 147 -19.04 57.36 41.45
C VAL A 147 -20.20 58.34 41.21
N ASP A 148 -20.12 59.51 41.83
CA ASP A 148 -21.09 60.61 41.68
C ASP A 148 -20.56 61.84 40.91
N SER A 149 -21.45 62.81 40.67
CA SER A 149 -21.14 64.07 40.00
C SER A 149 -20.53 65.18 40.89
N GLY A 150 -20.34 64.91 42.18
CA GLY A 150 -19.95 65.89 43.20
C GLY A 150 -21.08 66.84 43.62
N LYS A 151 -20.82 67.63 44.68
CA LYS A 151 -21.80 68.52 45.35
C LYS A 151 -21.83 69.98 44.85
N HIS A 152 -21.25 70.27 43.68
CA HIS A 152 -21.12 71.64 43.18
C HIS A 152 -22.47 72.24 42.72
N LEU A 153 -22.74 73.51 43.03
CA LEU A 153 -24.03 74.18 42.73
C LEU A 153 -24.33 74.25 41.23
N ASN A 154 -23.31 74.47 40.38
CA ASN A 154 -23.46 74.55 38.92
C ASN A 154 -23.58 73.16 38.25
N LYS A 155 -24.68 72.92 37.52
CA LYS A 155 -24.96 71.69 36.75
C LYS A 155 -23.90 71.42 35.66
N LYS A 156 -23.38 72.45 34.98
CA LYS A 156 -22.38 72.30 33.91
C LYS A 156 -21.06 71.73 34.46
N THR A 157 -20.66 72.18 35.65
CA THR A 157 -19.46 71.68 36.36
C THR A 157 -19.64 70.22 36.81
N ARG A 158 -20.81 69.86 37.32
CA ARG A 158 -21.12 68.46 37.72
C ARG A 158 -21.10 67.49 36.54
N LEU A 159 -21.60 67.91 35.36
CA LEU A 159 -21.50 67.13 34.12
C LEU A 159 -20.06 66.97 33.63
N ALA A 160 -19.26 68.04 33.69
CA ALA A 160 -17.84 67.99 33.32
C ALA A 160 -17.06 67.05 34.26
N ASN A 161 -17.37 67.06 35.57
CA ASN A 161 -16.76 66.16 36.54
C ASN A 161 -17.03 64.68 36.22
N LEU A 162 -18.27 64.30 35.92
CA LEU A 162 -18.58 62.92 35.51
C LEU A 162 -17.85 62.52 34.24
N ARG A 163 -17.84 63.38 33.22
CA ARG A 163 -17.10 63.12 31.97
C ARG A 163 -15.61 62.89 32.24
N ASN A 164 -14.99 63.72 33.08
CA ASN A 164 -13.59 63.58 33.45
C ASN A 164 -13.31 62.34 34.30
N LYS A 165 -14.22 61.93 35.19
CA LYS A 165 -14.09 60.68 35.96
C LYS A 165 -14.17 59.45 35.03
N ILE A 166 -15.13 59.41 34.12
CA ILE A 166 -15.31 58.32 33.15
C ILE A 166 -14.10 58.22 32.22
N LYS A 167 -13.66 59.36 31.66
CA LYS A 167 -12.48 59.40 30.78
C LYS A 167 -11.22 58.90 31.49
N ARG A 168 -10.93 59.43 32.69
CA ARG A 168 -9.76 59.00 33.48
C ARG A 168 -9.83 57.52 33.87
N HIS A 169 -11.03 57.00 34.16
CA HIS A 169 -11.19 55.58 34.45
C HIS A 169 -10.93 54.72 33.22
N ALA A 170 -11.54 55.05 32.07
CA ALA A 170 -11.37 54.34 30.81
C ALA A 170 -9.90 54.25 30.39
N GLU A 171 -9.14 55.33 30.61
CA GLU A 171 -7.72 55.46 30.28
C GLU A 171 -6.80 54.92 31.40
N SER A 172 -7.34 54.55 32.56
CA SER A 172 -6.52 54.07 33.68
C SER A 172 -5.91 52.71 33.37
N SER A 173 -4.64 52.53 33.77
CA SER A 173 -3.95 51.24 33.66
C SER A 173 -4.71 50.12 34.37
N ALA A 174 -5.36 50.42 35.49
CA ALA A 174 -6.15 49.47 36.26
C ALA A 174 -7.41 48.99 35.51
N HIS A 175 -8.14 49.88 34.84
CA HIS A 175 -9.28 49.51 34.02
C HIS A 175 -8.87 48.71 32.78
N LEU A 176 -7.85 49.17 32.06
CA LEU A 176 -7.33 48.48 30.87
C LEU A 176 -6.84 47.07 31.23
N PHE A 177 -6.25 46.90 32.40
CA PHE A 177 -5.87 45.60 32.92
C PHE A 177 -7.09 44.71 33.21
N ALA A 178 -8.10 45.22 33.94
CA ALA A 178 -9.32 44.46 34.23
C ALA A 178 -10.06 44.04 32.95
N TYR A 179 -10.10 44.92 31.94
CA TYR A 179 -10.65 44.62 30.62
C TYR A 179 -9.87 43.49 29.92
N ARG A 180 -8.53 43.53 29.92
CA ARG A 180 -7.69 42.46 29.35
C ARG A 180 -7.95 41.13 30.04
N VAL A 181 -7.95 41.09 31.37
CA VAL A 181 -8.21 39.86 32.15
C VAL A 181 -9.57 39.24 31.79
N LYS A 182 -10.61 40.06 31.64
CA LYS A 182 -11.94 39.57 31.23
C LYS A 182 -11.91 39.00 29.80
N LYS A 183 -11.31 39.74 28.87
CA LYS A 183 -11.19 39.33 27.46
C LYS A 183 -10.35 38.06 27.29
N ASP A 184 -9.27 37.92 28.06
CA ASP A 184 -8.39 36.75 28.05
C ASP A 184 -9.10 35.51 28.64
N LYS A 185 -9.92 35.69 29.68
CA LYS A 185 -10.75 34.60 30.23
C LYS A 185 -11.79 34.10 29.24
N GLU A 186 -12.46 35.01 28.54
CA GLU A 186 -13.45 34.66 27.50
C GLU A 186 -12.81 33.93 26.32
N SER A 187 -11.62 34.37 25.88
CA SER A 187 -10.88 33.71 24.80
C SER A 187 -10.35 32.33 25.21
N GLU A 188 -9.83 32.17 26.43
CA GLU A 188 -9.39 30.86 26.94
C GLU A 188 -10.53 29.83 27.05
N MET A 189 -11.73 30.24 27.48
CA MET A 189 -12.88 29.34 27.57
C MET A 189 -13.33 28.84 26.20
N LEU A 190 -13.33 29.72 25.18
CA LEU A 190 -13.60 29.33 23.81
C LEU A 190 -12.55 28.34 23.30
N THR A 191 -11.27 28.62 23.47
CA THR A 191 -10.17 27.73 23.05
C THR A 191 -10.28 26.35 23.72
N LYS A 192 -10.50 26.29 25.04
CA LYS A 192 -10.69 25.03 25.77
C LYS A 192 -11.93 24.26 25.31
N SER A 193 -13.02 24.95 24.96
CA SER A 193 -14.22 24.34 24.41
C SER A 193 -13.97 23.75 23.01
N PHE A 194 -13.24 24.47 22.16
CA PHE A 194 -12.83 23.99 20.83
C PHE A 194 -11.87 22.79 20.95
N GLU A 195 -10.86 22.84 21.81
CA GLU A 195 -9.94 21.73 22.09
C GLU A 195 -10.67 20.49 22.65
N GLY A 196 -11.65 20.71 23.55
CA GLY A 196 -12.50 19.65 24.09
C GLY A 196 -13.42 18.98 23.07
N GLN A 197 -13.91 19.73 22.08
CA GLN A 197 -14.66 19.15 20.95
C GLN A 197 -13.73 18.44 19.96
N LEU A 198 -12.54 18.98 19.71
CA LEU A 198 -11.55 18.37 18.81
C LEU A 198 -11.07 17.01 19.34
N SER A 199 -10.78 16.92 20.64
CA SER A 199 -10.35 15.69 21.32
C SER A 199 -11.44 14.61 21.33
N LYS A 200 -12.69 14.94 21.66
CA LYS A 200 -13.81 13.99 21.58
C LYS A 200 -14.07 13.49 20.15
N ASN A 201 -13.90 14.35 19.15
CA ASN A 201 -14.01 13.95 17.75
C ASN A 201 -12.82 13.07 17.32
N GLN A 202 -11.62 13.27 17.87
CA GLN A 202 -10.44 12.44 17.60
C GLN A 202 -10.64 10.98 18.02
N ASP A 203 -11.14 10.72 19.23
CA ASP A 203 -11.36 9.36 19.73
C ASP A 203 -12.38 8.60 18.87
N SER A 204 -13.49 9.25 18.51
CA SER A 204 -14.52 8.64 17.65
C SER A 204 -14.01 8.35 16.24
N ASN A 205 -13.18 9.25 15.68
CA ASN A 205 -12.59 9.09 14.36
C ASN A 205 -11.54 7.97 14.35
N GLU A 206 -10.79 7.76 15.43
CA GLU A 206 -9.82 6.67 15.54
C GLU A 206 -10.50 5.31 15.32
N TYR A 207 -11.67 5.08 15.94
CA TYR A 207 -12.41 3.82 15.73
C TYR A 207 -12.91 3.67 14.29
N VAL A 208 -13.38 4.75 13.65
CA VAL A 208 -13.77 4.72 12.23
C VAL A 208 -12.56 4.40 11.34
N PHE A 209 -11.39 4.97 11.63
CA PHE A 209 -10.16 4.72 10.90
C PHE A 209 -9.67 3.28 11.06
N ARG A 210 -9.69 2.74 12.28
CA ARG A 210 -9.38 1.32 12.57
C ARG A 210 -10.33 0.38 11.82
N THR A 211 -11.60 0.74 11.70
CA THR A 211 -12.59 -0.03 10.93
C THR A 211 -12.26 -0.04 9.45
N ALA A 212 -11.99 1.13 8.86
CA ALA A 212 -11.61 1.25 7.46
C ALA A 212 -10.29 0.53 7.17
N TYR A 213 -9.32 0.64 8.08
CA TYR A 213 -8.05 -0.08 8.02
C TYR A 213 -8.26 -1.60 8.07
N PHE A 214 -9.11 -2.10 8.97
CA PHE A 214 -9.45 -3.52 9.05
C PHE A 214 -9.99 -4.06 7.73
N ILE A 215 -10.89 -3.32 7.08
CA ILE A 215 -11.45 -3.69 5.76
C ILE A 215 -10.34 -3.80 4.72
N ALA A 216 -9.45 -2.81 4.65
CA ALA A 216 -8.32 -2.83 3.74
C ALA A 216 -7.34 -3.98 4.04
N LYS A 217 -6.94 -4.14 5.30
CA LYS A 217 -5.98 -5.19 5.74
C LYS A 217 -6.48 -6.60 5.38
N HIS A 218 -7.79 -6.83 5.46
CA HIS A 218 -8.40 -8.14 5.19
C HIS A 218 -8.98 -8.26 3.77
N ASN A 219 -8.66 -7.34 2.85
CA ASN A 219 -9.14 -7.34 1.47
C ASN A 219 -10.67 -7.48 1.36
N ARG A 220 -11.40 -6.79 2.25
CA ARG A 220 -12.87 -6.78 2.27
C ARG A 220 -13.41 -5.68 1.35
N PRO A 221 -14.62 -5.84 0.77
CA PRO A 221 -15.27 -4.77 0.02
C PRO A 221 -15.48 -3.53 0.92
N PHE A 222 -15.23 -2.32 0.39
CA PHE A 222 -15.48 -1.07 1.12
C PHE A 222 -16.96 -0.85 1.49
N ASP A 223 -17.87 -1.59 0.84
CA ASP A 223 -19.30 -1.62 1.20
C ASP A 223 -19.54 -2.22 2.60
N ASP A 224 -18.61 -3.03 3.12
CA ASP A 224 -18.70 -3.57 4.49
C ASP A 224 -18.55 -2.49 5.57
N HIS A 225 -18.00 -1.30 5.24
CA HIS A 225 -17.70 -0.24 6.21
C HIS A 225 -18.92 0.24 6.99
N SER A 226 -20.01 0.53 6.28
CA SER A 226 -21.25 0.99 6.90
C SER A 226 -21.82 -0.03 7.90
N LYS A 227 -21.84 -1.31 7.51
CA LYS A 227 -22.33 -2.42 8.34
C LYS A 227 -21.45 -2.66 9.56
N LEU A 228 -20.13 -2.58 9.41
CA LEU A 228 -19.18 -2.75 10.52
C LEU A 228 -19.24 -1.61 11.52
N VAL A 229 -19.43 -0.37 11.06
CA VAL A 229 -19.67 0.78 11.92
C VAL A 229 -20.98 0.64 12.69
N GLU A 230 -22.05 0.18 12.04
CA GLU A 230 -23.35 -0.09 12.69
C GLU A 230 -23.22 -1.17 13.76
N LEU A 231 -22.54 -2.29 13.45
CA LEU A 231 -22.26 -3.35 14.41
C LEU A 231 -21.50 -2.84 15.64
N GLN A 232 -20.49 -2.00 15.45
CA GLN A 232 -19.74 -1.41 16.56
C GLN A 232 -20.61 -0.46 17.41
N LYS A 233 -21.53 0.29 16.79
CA LYS A 233 -22.52 1.08 17.55
C LYS A 233 -23.43 0.17 18.38
N CYS A 234 -23.88 -0.97 17.84
CA CYS A 234 -24.66 -1.96 18.59
C CYS A 234 -23.89 -2.54 19.79
N ASN A 235 -22.56 -2.65 19.68
CA ASN A 235 -21.68 -3.07 20.77
C ASN A 235 -21.32 -1.95 21.76
N GLY A 236 -21.92 -0.76 21.62
CA GLY A 236 -21.73 0.36 22.54
C GLY A 236 -20.54 1.29 22.22
N VAL A 237 -19.91 1.17 21.04
CA VAL A 237 -18.79 2.05 20.64
C VAL A 237 -19.32 3.37 20.06
N HIS A 238 -18.85 4.49 20.59
CA HIS A 238 -19.26 5.83 20.14
C HIS A 238 -18.44 6.31 18.92
N LEU A 239 -18.98 6.09 17.72
CA LEU A 239 -18.34 6.38 16.42
C LEU A 239 -18.73 7.71 15.78
N GLY A 240 -19.43 8.58 16.50
CA GLY A 240 -19.97 9.83 15.96
C GLY A 240 -21.03 9.60 14.87
N SER A 241 -21.18 10.56 13.95
CA SER A 241 -22.16 10.52 12.84
C SER A 241 -21.56 10.70 11.44
N ILE A 242 -20.25 10.93 11.35
CA ILE A 242 -19.54 11.26 10.10
C ILE A 242 -18.61 10.13 9.68
N LEU A 243 -18.22 10.09 8.40
CA LEU A 243 -17.24 9.15 7.83
C LEU A 243 -17.67 7.66 7.80
N HIS A 244 -18.98 7.38 7.85
CA HIS A 244 -19.51 6.01 7.88
C HIS A 244 -19.81 5.42 6.49
N SER A 245 -19.65 6.23 5.43
CA SER A 245 -19.96 5.80 4.06
C SER A 245 -18.82 4.99 3.41
N ARG A 246 -19.14 4.24 2.35
CA ARG A 246 -18.13 3.58 1.51
C ARG A 246 -17.09 4.55 0.95
N TYR A 247 -17.51 5.77 0.57
CA TYR A 247 -16.63 6.79 0.00
C TYR A 247 -15.65 7.31 1.04
N SER A 248 -16.14 7.52 2.26
CA SER A 248 -15.32 7.88 3.41
C SER A 248 -14.30 6.78 3.71
N CYS A 249 -14.70 5.51 3.69
CA CYS A 249 -13.78 4.37 3.82
C CYS A 249 -12.66 4.44 2.78
N THR A 250 -12.98 4.63 1.50
CA THR A 250 -11.97 4.75 0.45
C THR A 250 -11.02 5.93 0.70
N SER A 251 -11.54 7.11 1.04
CA SER A 251 -10.70 8.29 1.36
C SER A 251 -9.81 8.06 2.57
N ILE A 252 -10.32 7.40 3.61
CA ILE A 252 -9.56 7.07 4.82
C ILE A 252 -8.43 6.09 4.48
N VAL A 253 -8.73 5.01 3.77
CA VAL A 253 -7.74 4.01 3.38
C VAL A 253 -6.65 4.64 2.51
N ASN A 254 -7.03 5.50 1.55
CA ASN A 254 -6.06 6.25 0.74
C ASN A 254 -5.17 7.15 1.60
N HIS A 255 -5.75 7.80 2.61
CA HIS A 255 -4.98 8.64 3.52
C HIS A 255 -4.00 7.82 4.39
N ILE A 256 -4.46 6.71 4.95
CA ILE A 256 -3.64 5.77 5.73
C ILE A 256 -2.49 5.26 4.86
N ALA A 257 -2.78 4.79 3.65
CA ALA A 257 -1.77 4.30 2.71
C ALA A 257 -0.73 5.38 2.37
N TYR A 258 -1.17 6.61 2.08
CA TYR A 258 -0.27 7.74 1.82
C TYR A 258 0.67 8.00 3.00
N LYS A 259 0.13 8.06 4.22
CA LYS A 259 0.94 8.31 5.42
C LYS A 259 1.87 7.14 5.77
N MET A 260 1.43 5.90 5.59
CA MET A 260 2.30 4.72 5.76
C MET A 260 3.46 4.76 4.78
N ARG A 261 3.21 5.08 3.50
CA ARG A 261 4.24 5.23 2.47
C ARG A 261 5.24 6.32 2.85
N GLU A 262 4.74 7.48 3.28
CA GLU A 262 5.57 8.61 3.74
C GLU A 262 6.54 8.19 4.86
N VAL A 263 6.05 7.43 5.86
CA VAL A 263 6.88 6.98 6.99
C VAL A 263 7.90 5.94 6.54
N ILE A 264 7.50 4.97 5.72
CA ILE A 264 8.39 3.90 5.22
C ILE A 264 9.52 4.50 4.37
N VAL A 265 9.17 5.36 3.41
CA VAL A 265 10.18 6.00 2.54
C VAL A 265 11.13 6.88 3.33
N LYS A 266 10.63 7.64 4.32
CA LYS A 266 11.49 8.41 5.23
C LYS A 266 12.46 7.53 6.02
N ASN A 267 12.00 6.37 6.51
CA ASN A 267 12.87 5.44 7.22
C ASN A 267 13.99 4.88 6.31
N ILE A 268 13.64 4.49 5.08
CA ILE A 268 14.58 4.01 4.06
C ILE A 268 15.63 5.08 3.73
N ILE A 269 15.21 6.33 3.56
CA ILE A 269 16.11 7.46 3.25
C ILE A 269 17.01 7.77 4.45
N ASN A 270 16.44 7.90 5.64
CA ASN A 270 17.18 8.29 6.84
C ASN A 270 18.20 7.22 7.29
N SER A 271 17.90 5.94 7.04
CA SER A 271 18.84 4.84 7.32
C SER A 271 19.92 4.68 6.25
N GLY A 272 19.82 5.38 5.11
CA GLY A 272 20.74 5.21 3.99
C GLY A 272 20.63 3.83 3.32
N SER A 273 19.50 3.14 3.47
CA SER A 273 19.33 1.76 2.99
C SER A 273 19.51 1.67 1.47
N LYS A 274 20.17 0.62 0.99
CA LYS A 274 20.21 0.34 -0.45
C LYS A 274 18.85 -0.16 -0.92
N ILE A 275 18.43 0.27 -2.11
CA ILE A 275 17.14 -0.11 -2.69
C ILE A 275 17.31 -0.91 -3.97
N SER A 276 16.47 -1.93 -4.11
CA SER A 276 16.22 -2.65 -5.35
C SER A 276 14.79 -2.36 -5.79
N ILE A 277 14.58 -2.11 -7.08
CA ILE A 277 13.26 -1.83 -7.64
C ILE A 277 12.86 -2.97 -8.57
N LEU A 278 11.71 -3.56 -8.30
CA LEU A 278 11.07 -4.56 -9.14
C LEU A 278 9.83 -3.94 -9.77
N ILE A 279 9.72 -4.02 -11.09
CA ILE A 279 8.49 -3.65 -11.79
C ILE A 279 7.85 -4.86 -12.48
N ASP A 280 6.53 -4.86 -12.56
CA ASP A 280 5.76 -5.84 -13.32
C ASP A 280 4.67 -5.11 -14.13
N GLU A 281 4.62 -5.36 -15.44
CA GLU A 281 3.58 -4.81 -16.30
C GLU A 281 2.33 -5.68 -16.27
N SER A 282 1.17 -5.05 -16.16
CA SER A 282 -0.12 -5.72 -16.18
C SER A 282 -1.16 -4.92 -16.95
N THR A 283 -2.31 -5.54 -17.16
CA THR A 283 -3.46 -4.90 -17.80
C THR A 283 -4.66 -5.01 -16.87
N THR A 284 -5.28 -3.87 -16.58
CA THR A 284 -6.50 -3.79 -15.77
C THR A 284 -7.69 -4.42 -16.50
N VAL A 285 -8.77 -4.68 -15.74
CA VAL A 285 -10.03 -5.20 -16.31
C VAL A 285 -10.62 -4.24 -17.36
N SER A 286 -10.38 -2.94 -17.20
CA SER A 286 -10.73 -1.89 -18.17
C SER A 286 -9.73 -1.74 -19.34
N SER A 287 -8.89 -2.75 -19.57
CA SER A 287 -7.90 -2.80 -20.67
C SER A 287 -6.85 -1.69 -20.64
N LYS A 288 -6.60 -1.07 -19.48
CA LYS A 288 -5.51 -0.10 -19.31
C LYS A 288 -4.24 -0.78 -18.85
N SER A 289 -3.12 -0.43 -19.47
CA SER A 289 -1.79 -0.91 -19.06
C SER A 289 -1.37 -0.24 -17.76
N CYS A 290 -0.77 -1.00 -16.85
CA CYS A 290 -0.28 -0.50 -15.58
C CYS A 290 1.06 -1.14 -15.23
N MET A 291 1.86 -0.43 -14.46
CA MET A 291 3.12 -0.88 -13.90
C MET A 291 2.98 -0.97 -12.38
N ALA A 292 3.09 -2.18 -11.83
CA ALA A 292 3.25 -2.36 -10.40
C ALA A 292 4.70 -2.08 -10.02
N VAL A 293 4.91 -1.25 -9.01
CA VAL A 293 6.24 -0.87 -8.52
C VAL A 293 6.44 -1.43 -7.12
N PHE A 294 7.47 -2.25 -6.96
CA PHE A 294 7.90 -2.79 -5.67
C PHE A 294 9.31 -2.31 -5.34
N ILE A 295 9.54 -2.00 -4.08
CA ILE A 295 10.86 -1.68 -3.53
C ILE A 295 11.27 -2.82 -2.60
N LYS A 296 12.51 -3.28 -2.70
CA LYS A 296 13.16 -4.09 -1.67
C LYS A 296 14.21 -3.23 -0.97
N ALA A 297 14.02 -3.03 0.33
CA ALA A 297 14.88 -2.19 1.17
C ALA A 297 14.81 -2.67 2.62
N SER A 298 15.84 -2.33 3.42
CA SER A 298 15.79 -2.50 4.87
C SER A 298 14.92 -1.41 5.48
N ILE A 299 14.06 -1.80 6.43
CA ILE A 299 13.35 -0.88 7.30
C ILE A 299 13.92 -1.07 8.70
N SER A 300 14.32 0.02 9.37
CA SER A 300 14.83 -0.01 10.75
C SER A 300 16.01 -0.97 10.97
N TYR A 301 16.90 -1.10 10.00
CA TYR A 301 18.09 -1.97 10.05
C TYR A 301 17.79 -3.47 10.15
N GLU A 302 16.57 -3.89 9.79
CA GLU A 302 16.20 -5.31 9.65
C GLU A 302 16.51 -5.85 8.25
N ASP A 303 16.29 -7.15 8.04
CA ASP A 303 16.46 -7.79 6.74
C ASP A 303 15.62 -7.09 5.65
N PRO A 304 16.16 -6.91 4.43
CA PRO A 304 15.42 -6.24 3.36
C PRO A 304 14.12 -6.97 2.98
N ILE A 305 13.00 -6.25 3.05
CA ILE A 305 11.67 -6.77 2.70
C ILE A 305 11.17 -6.18 1.38
N PHE A 306 10.29 -6.91 0.70
CA PHE A 306 9.54 -6.37 -0.44
C PHE A 306 8.37 -5.51 0.05
N ILE A 307 8.28 -4.30 -0.50
CA ILE A 307 7.29 -3.28 -0.18
C ILE A 307 6.60 -2.91 -1.49
N PHE A 308 5.29 -3.09 -1.54
CA PHE A 308 4.49 -2.55 -2.65
C PHE A 308 4.47 -1.02 -2.55
N LEU A 309 5.02 -0.34 -3.55
CA LEU A 309 5.08 1.11 -3.57
C LEU A 309 3.84 1.70 -4.24
N ASP A 310 3.55 1.34 -5.49
CA ASP A 310 2.38 1.88 -6.18
C ASP A 310 1.97 1.02 -7.39
N LEU A 311 0.78 1.26 -7.91
CA LEU A 311 0.30 0.74 -9.19
C LEU A 311 0.05 1.93 -10.12
N VAL A 312 0.98 2.15 -11.05
CA VAL A 312 0.98 3.31 -11.92
C VAL A 312 0.26 2.96 -13.23
N GLU A 313 -0.77 3.72 -13.59
CA GLU A 313 -1.41 3.60 -14.90
C GLU A 313 -0.47 4.17 -15.98
N LEU A 314 -0.25 3.41 -17.05
CA LEU A 314 0.61 3.79 -18.16
C LEU A 314 -0.24 4.23 -19.36
N GLU A 315 -0.07 5.47 -19.79
CA GLU A 315 -0.68 5.96 -21.04
C GLU A 315 -0.01 5.36 -22.27
N LYS A 316 1.31 5.12 -22.20
CA LYS A 316 2.13 4.55 -23.29
C LYS A 316 3.05 3.48 -22.73
N GLN A 317 3.26 2.40 -23.50
CA GLN A 317 4.21 1.34 -23.15
C GLN A 317 5.55 1.51 -23.87
N THR A 318 6.00 2.76 -24.01
CA THR A 318 7.34 3.06 -24.51
C THR A 318 8.32 3.09 -23.35
N SER A 319 9.57 2.71 -23.58
CA SER A 319 10.59 2.68 -22.53
C SER A 319 10.83 4.05 -21.90
N GLU A 320 10.72 5.13 -22.68
CA GLU A 320 10.80 6.51 -22.19
C GLU A 320 9.66 6.83 -21.22
N ASN A 321 8.42 6.56 -21.61
CA ASN A 321 7.27 6.82 -20.75
C ASN A 321 7.32 6.00 -19.45
N ILE A 322 7.74 4.73 -19.53
CA ILE A 322 7.90 3.88 -18.34
C ILE A 322 8.96 4.44 -17.39
N VAL A 323 10.09 4.92 -17.90
CA VAL A 323 11.12 5.58 -17.08
C VAL A 323 10.56 6.83 -16.41
N ASP A 324 9.90 7.70 -17.16
CA ASP A 324 9.35 8.95 -16.63
C ASP A 324 8.30 8.68 -15.54
N GLN A 325 7.39 7.74 -15.78
CA GLN A 325 6.35 7.35 -14.83
C GLN A 325 6.95 6.68 -13.58
N LEU A 326 8.00 5.85 -13.73
CA LEU A 326 8.69 5.25 -12.60
C LEU A 326 9.37 6.32 -11.74
N LEU A 327 10.09 7.27 -12.36
CA LEU A 327 10.76 8.34 -11.64
C LEU A 327 9.76 9.27 -10.95
N ASN A 328 8.67 9.64 -11.63
CA ASN A 328 7.59 10.42 -11.04
C ASN A 328 6.99 9.70 -9.82
N CYS A 329 6.77 8.39 -9.90
CA CYS A 329 6.30 7.57 -8.77
C CYS A 329 7.27 7.61 -7.59
N LEU A 330 8.58 7.48 -7.84
CA LEU A 330 9.61 7.52 -6.79
C LEU A 330 9.70 8.91 -6.14
N PHE A 331 9.71 9.97 -6.94
CA PHE A 331 9.77 11.35 -6.45
C PHE A 331 8.51 11.73 -5.68
N ALA A 332 7.31 11.37 -6.17
CA ALA A 332 6.05 11.59 -5.47
C ALA A 332 5.97 10.83 -4.15
N SER A 333 6.67 9.69 -4.04
CA SER A 333 6.78 8.91 -2.82
C SER A 333 7.76 9.50 -1.80
N GLY A 334 8.62 10.44 -2.21
CA GLY A 334 9.54 11.17 -1.34
C GLY A 334 11.04 10.88 -1.57
N PHE A 335 11.40 10.05 -2.56
CA PHE A 335 12.81 9.86 -2.91
C PHE A 335 13.37 11.10 -3.60
N GLN A 336 14.66 11.37 -3.37
CA GLN A 336 15.39 12.45 -4.05
C GLN A 336 16.37 11.87 -5.07
N ASP A 337 16.63 12.61 -6.14
CA ASP A 337 17.54 12.14 -7.22
C ASP A 337 18.95 11.83 -6.68
N SER A 338 19.47 12.66 -5.77
CA SER A 338 20.76 12.44 -5.09
C SER A 338 20.82 11.11 -4.31
N TYR A 339 19.72 10.74 -3.65
CA TYR A 339 19.62 9.48 -2.94
C TYR A 339 19.60 8.29 -3.92
N LEU A 340 18.84 8.40 -5.01
CA LEU A 340 18.76 7.35 -6.03
C LEU A 340 20.12 7.10 -6.69
N GLN A 341 20.90 8.15 -6.96
CA GLN A 341 22.26 8.03 -7.50
C GLN A 341 23.21 7.20 -6.64
N GLN A 342 23.04 7.21 -5.31
CA GLN A 342 23.96 6.55 -4.37
C GLN A 342 23.44 5.19 -3.88
N ASN A 343 22.11 4.98 -3.89
CA ASN A 343 21.48 3.88 -3.18
C ASN A 343 20.62 2.97 -4.04
N TRP A 344 20.32 3.31 -5.29
CA TRP A 344 19.61 2.40 -6.21
C TRP A 344 20.58 1.40 -6.84
N VAL A 345 20.57 0.16 -6.33
CA VAL A 345 21.56 -0.87 -6.69
C VAL A 345 21.08 -1.84 -7.77
N SER A 346 19.78 -2.12 -7.86
CA SER A 346 19.27 -3.03 -8.90
C SER A 346 17.88 -2.71 -9.40
N PHE A 347 17.65 -3.10 -10.65
CA PHE A 347 16.38 -2.99 -11.33
C PHE A 347 15.97 -4.37 -11.86
N VAL A 348 14.80 -4.84 -11.48
CA VAL A 348 14.30 -6.18 -11.83
C VAL A 348 13.00 -6.04 -12.61
N SER A 349 12.88 -6.80 -13.68
CA SER A 349 11.70 -6.81 -14.53
C SER A 349 11.55 -8.12 -15.28
N ASP A 350 10.41 -8.32 -15.94
CA ASP A 350 10.31 -9.34 -16.98
C ASP A 350 11.25 -9.05 -18.16
N GLY A 351 11.44 -10.05 -19.03
CA GLY A 351 12.38 -10.00 -20.15
C GLY A 351 11.91 -9.21 -21.36
N ALA A 352 10.83 -8.43 -21.27
CA ALA A 352 10.31 -7.69 -22.41
C ALA A 352 11.37 -6.77 -23.00
N SER A 353 11.43 -6.68 -24.33
CA SER A 353 12.42 -5.87 -25.04
C SER A 353 12.32 -4.37 -24.70
N VAL A 354 11.13 -3.89 -24.37
CA VAL A 354 10.91 -2.50 -23.89
C VAL A 354 11.57 -2.27 -22.54
N LEU A 355 11.62 -3.30 -21.68
CA LEU A 355 12.13 -3.18 -20.31
C LEU A 355 13.64 -3.46 -20.26
N LEU A 356 14.08 -4.60 -20.80
CA LEU A 356 15.49 -5.06 -20.70
C LEU A 356 16.26 -4.98 -22.03
N GLY A 357 15.71 -4.33 -23.07
CA GLY A 357 16.35 -4.22 -24.37
C GLY A 357 17.69 -3.49 -24.35
N LYS A 358 18.69 -4.07 -25.03
CA LYS A 358 20.08 -3.55 -25.07
C LYS A 358 20.26 -2.16 -25.68
N LYS A 359 19.33 -1.71 -26.53
CA LYS A 359 19.45 -0.43 -27.27
C LYS A 359 18.69 0.71 -26.62
N ASN A 360 17.40 0.49 -26.36
CA ASN A 360 16.46 1.52 -25.89
C ASN A 360 15.59 1.01 -24.73
N GLY A 361 16.01 -0.02 -23.99
CA GLY A 361 15.22 -0.56 -22.87
C GLY A 361 15.21 0.36 -21.65
N VAL A 362 14.20 0.23 -20.80
CA VAL A 362 14.08 0.92 -19.49
C VAL A 362 15.34 0.73 -18.66
N ALA A 363 15.81 -0.51 -18.52
CA ALA A 363 17.02 -0.85 -17.77
C ALA A 363 18.25 -0.07 -18.26
N LYS A 364 18.42 0.06 -19.58
CA LYS A 364 19.55 0.82 -20.15
C LYS A 364 19.42 2.31 -19.84
N ARG A 365 18.25 2.91 -20.06
CA ARG A 365 18.00 4.33 -19.76
C ARG A 365 18.20 4.64 -18.28
N LEU A 366 17.73 3.76 -17.40
CA LEU A 366 17.96 3.89 -15.95
C LEU A 366 19.44 3.78 -15.62
N LYS A 367 20.19 2.86 -16.24
CA LYS A 367 21.62 2.68 -16.00
C LYS A 367 22.45 3.87 -16.48
N GLU A 368 22.05 4.52 -17.58
CA GLU A 368 22.68 5.75 -18.06
C GLU A 368 22.53 6.90 -17.04
N LYS A 369 21.40 6.95 -16.31
CA LYS A 369 21.14 7.96 -15.27
C LYS A 369 21.69 7.57 -13.88
N TYR A 370 21.66 6.29 -13.56
CA TYR A 370 22.04 5.71 -12.27
C TYR A 370 23.00 4.53 -12.49
N PRO A 371 24.32 4.77 -12.63
CA PRO A 371 25.29 3.75 -13.05
C PRO A 371 25.49 2.57 -12.08
N LEU A 372 25.04 2.70 -10.84
CA LEU A 372 25.07 1.63 -9.84
C LEU A 372 24.07 0.51 -10.15
N ILE A 373 23.01 0.81 -10.91
CA ILE A 373 21.98 -0.17 -11.26
C ILE A 373 22.60 -1.28 -12.09
N PHE A 374 22.49 -2.51 -11.59
CA PHE A 374 22.51 -3.68 -12.45
C PHE A 374 21.08 -4.14 -12.73
N SER A 375 20.81 -4.47 -13.97
CA SER A 375 19.54 -5.01 -14.42
C SER A 375 19.49 -6.50 -14.14
N TRP A 376 18.35 -7.01 -13.67
CA TRP A 376 18.14 -8.44 -13.47
C TRP A 376 16.86 -8.91 -14.14
N HIS A 377 16.98 -9.92 -14.99
CA HIS A 377 15.82 -10.52 -15.62
C HIS A 377 15.15 -11.52 -14.67
N CYS A 378 13.85 -11.36 -14.40
CA CYS A 378 13.05 -12.25 -13.56
C CYS A 378 13.35 -13.74 -13.82
N MET A 379 13.87 -14.43 -12.79
CA MET A 379 14.28 -15.83 -12.90
C MET A 379 13.13 -16.77 -13.26
N ASN A 380 11.94 -16.48 -12.76
CA ASN A 380 10.80 -17.33 -13.02
C ASN A 380 10.25 -17.11 -14.45
N HIS A 381 10.41 -15.92 -15.01
CA HIS A 381 10.16 -15.69 -16.44
C HIS A 381 11.21 -16.41 -17.30
N ARG A 382 12.49 -16.35 -16.93
CA ARG A 382 13.57 -17.12 -17.58
C ARG A 382 13.30 -18.63 -17.55
N LEU A 383 12.81 -19.17 -16.42
CA LEU A 383 12.40 -20.57 -16.28
C LEU A 383 11.27 -20.93 -17.25
N GLU A 384 10.25 -20.07 -17.35
CA GLU A 384 9.15 -20.25 -18.29
C GLU A 384 9.63 -20.22 -19.76
N LEU A 385 10.53 -19.30 -20.10
CA LEU A 385 11.15 -19.25 -21.43
C LEU A 385 11.97 -20.51 -21.72
N ALA A 386 12.70 -21.04 -20.75
CA ALA A 386 13.48 -22.28 -20.89
C ALA A 386 12.60 -23.47 -21.26
N VAL A 387 11.45 -23.60 -20.59
CA VAL A 387 10.46 -24.62 -20.91
C VAL A 387 9.90 -24.40 -22.30
N ASN A 388 9.52 -23.16 -22.64
CA ASN A 388 8.96 -22.82 -23.96
C ASN A 388 9.95 -23.03 -25.12
N ASP A 389 11.25 -22.81 -24.92
CA ASP A 389 12.25 -23.06 -25.94
C ASP A 389 12.48 -24.57 -26.15
N CYS A 390 12.47 -25.37 -25.08
CA CYS A 390 12.48 -26.84 -25.19
C CYS A 390 11.30 -27.36 -26.04
N MET A 391 10.12 -26.74 -25.92
CA MET A 391 8.95 -27.10 -26.72
C MET A 391 9.14 -26.84 -28.23
N LYS A 392 9.96 -25.85 -28.58
CA LYS A 392 10.30 -25.54 -29.99
C LYS A 392 11.32 -26.55 -30.53
N ASP A 393 12.28 -26.96 -29.70
CA ASP A 393 13.31 -27.92 -30.08
C ASP A 393 12.76 -29.34 -30.30
N VAL A 394 11.76 -29.75 -29.51
CA VAL A 394 11.23 -31.12 -29.50
C VAL A 394 9.79 -31.13 -30.00
N SER A 395 9.59 -30.99 -31.31
CA SER A 395 8.26 -30.82 -31.93
C SER A 395 7.23 -31.91 -31.60
N SER A 396 7.65 -33.13 -31.24
CA SER A 396 6.77 -34.25 -30.86
C SER A 396 5.92 -33.97 -29.61
N ILE A 397 6.38 -33.10 -28.71
CA ILE A 397 5.63 -32.67 -27.51
C ILE A 397 4.36 -31.89 -27.85
N ASN A 398 4.28 -31.27 -29.02
CA ASN A 398 3.11 -30.50 -29.44
C ASN A 398 1.86 -31.39 -29.49
N HIS A 399 2.01 -32.67 -29.85
CA HIS A 399 0.90 -33.60 -29.81
C HIS A 399 0.38 -33.77 -28.39
N PHE A 400 1.25 -33.94 -27.39
CA PHE A 400 0.87 -34.04 -25.98
C PHE A 400 0.15 -32.78 -25.52
N LYS A 401 0.74 -31.60 -25.80
CA LYS A 401 0.15 -30.30 -25.46
C LYS A 401 -1.26 -30.15 -26.06
N HIS A 402 -1.43 -30.40 -27.36
CA HIS A 402 -2.73 -30.31 -28.03
C HIS A 402 -3.79 -31.25 -27.42
N PHE A 403 -3.39 -32.40 -26.90
CA PHE A 403 -4.31 -33.29 -26.20
C PHE A 403 -4.79 -32.70 -24.89
N ILE A 404 -3.89 -32.19 -24.05
CA ILE A 404 -4.26 -31.54 -22.79
C ILE A 404 -5.13 -30.30 -23.06
N ASP A 405 -4.79 -29.48 -24.06
CA ASP A 405 -5.60 -28.33 -24.48
C ASP A 405 -7.00 -28.76 -24.94
N SER A 406 -7.12 -29.91 -25.62
CA SER A 406 -8.41 -30.47 -26.02
C SER A 406 -9.25 -30.84 -24.80
N LEU A 407 -8.66 -31.43 -23.75
CA LEU A 407 -9.36 -31.70 -22.49
C LEU A 407 -9.76 -30.39 -21.79
N TYR A 408 -8.84 -29.41 -21.72
CA TYR A 408 -9.14 -28.09 -21.16
C TYR A 408 -10.34 -27.45 -21.84
N VAL A 409 -10.39 -27.41 -23.19
CA VAL A 409 -11.50 -26.83 -23.95
C VAL A 409 -12.79 -27.62 -23.69
N LEU A 410 -12.70 -28.96 -23.70
CA LEU A 410 -13.83 -29.86 -23.53
C LEU A 410 -14.55 -29.66 -22.20
N TYR A 411 -13.79 -29.49 -21.12
CA TYR A 411 -14.35 -29.37 -19.78
C TYR A 411 -14.55 -27.91 -19.37
N ASN A 412 -13.71 -26.94 -19.74
CA ASN A 412 -13.93 -25.56 -19.31
C ASN A 412 -14.97 -24.79 -20.14
N ARG A 413 -15.29 -25.23 -21.36
CA ARG A 413 -16.31 -24.56 -22.20
C ARG A 413 -17.68 -25.24 -22.22
N SER A 414 -17.85 -26.37 -21.53
CA SER A 414 -19.12 -27.12 -21.50
C SER A 414 -19.54 -27.43 -20.07
N PRO A 415 -20.52 -26.71 -19.50
CA PRO A 415 -21.08 -27.01 -18.18
C PRO A 415 -21.66 -28.43 -18.09
N LYS A 416 -22.22 -28.93 -19.19
CA LYS A 416 -22.71 -30.32 -19.30
C LYS A 416 -21.58 -31.32 -19.07
N ASN A 417 -20.48 -31.20 -19.82
CA ASN A 417 -19.34 -32.11 -19.67
C ASN A 417 -18.67 -31.98 -18.28
N GLN A 418 -18.69 -30.80 -17.65
CA GLN A 418 -18.21 -30.66 -16.27
C GLN A 418 -19.05 -31.46 -15.29
N THR A 419 -20.37 -31.41 -15.47
CA THR A 419 -21.32 -32.12 -14.61
C THR A 419 -21.16 -33.63 -14.78
N GLU A 420 -21.08 -34.10 -16.03
CA GLU A 420 -20.90 -35.53 -16.36
C GLU A 420 -19.55 -36.07 -15.85
N LEU A 421 -18.46 -35.31 -16.00
CA LEU A 421 -17.16 -35.67 -15.43
C LEU A 421 -17.21 -35.66 -13.90
N ARG A 422 -17.89 -34.70 -13.28
CA ARG A 422 -18.05 -34.65 -11.82
C ARG A 422 -18.80 -35.87 -11.30
N THR A 423 -19.85 -36.32 -12.00
CA THR A 423 -20.56 -37.57 -11.66
C THR A 423 -19.61 -38.76 -11.74
N SER A 424 -18.81 -38.86 -12.81
CA SER A 424 -17.81 -39.93 -12.96
C SER A 424 -16.74 -39.89 -11.86
N CYS A 425 -16.37 -38.69 -11.39
CA CYS A 425 -15.47 -38.52 -10.26
C CYS A 425 -16.09 -39.01 -8.94
N ILE A 426 -17.36 -38.66 -8.67
CA ILE A 426 -18.08 -39.08 -7.45
C ILE A 426 -18.23 -40.61 -7.41
N GLU A 427 -18.60 -41.23 -8.53
CA GLU A 427 -18.75 -42.69 -8.64
C GLU A 427 -17.45 -43.45 -8.35
N LEU A 428 -16.30 -42.84 -8.60
CA LEU A 428 -14.97 -43.42 -8.40
C LEU A 428 -14.29 -42.94 -7.11
N ASP A 429 -14.98 -42.17 -6.26
CA ASP A 429 -14.43 -41.51 -5.08
C ASP A 429 -13.16 -40.67 -5.37
N ILE A 430 -13.18 -39.96 -6.50
CA ILE A 430 -12.12 -39.07 -6.96
C ILE A 430 -12.53 -37.61 -6.73
N LEU A 431 -11.64 -36.81 -6.16
CA LEU A 431 -11.87 -35.36 -6.05
C LEU A 431 -11.91 -34.71 -7.43
N PHE A 432 -13.04 -34.07 -7.77
CA PHE A 432 -13.17 -33.32 -9.01
C PHE A 432 -12.32 -32.05 -9.00
N LEU A 433 -11.38 -31.97 -9.94
CA LEU A 433 -10.53 -30.81 -10.18
C LEU A 433 -10.62 -30.39 -11.65
N LYS A 434 -10.69 -29.08 -11.91
CA LYS A 434 -10.77 -28.57 -13.30
C LYS A 434 -9.41 -28.69 -13.99
N VAL A 435 -9.38 -29.38 -15.12
CA VAL A 435 -8.19 -29.49 -15.98
C VAL A 435 -7.76 -28.10 -16.45
N GLY A 436 -6.51 -27.74 -16.18
CA GLY A 436 -5.88 -26.50 -16.66
C GLY A 436 -5.27 -26.64 -18.05
N ARG A 437 -4.69 -25.56 -18.58
CA ARG A 437 -3.81 -25.63 -19.76
C ARG A 437 -2.38 -25.94 -19.33
N VAL A 438 -1.60 -26.46 -20.26
CA VAL A 438 -0.20 -26.86 -20.07
C VAL A 438 0.65 -26.14 -21.12
N LEU A 439 1.80 -25.61 -20.72
CA LEU A 439 2.82 -25.04 -21.61
C LEU A 439 2.32 -23.84 -22.45
N ASP A 440 1.28 -23.16 -21.97
CA ASP A 440 0.70 -21.91 -22.50
C ASP A 440 0.44 -20.87 -21.40
N VAL A 441 0.38 -21.31 -20.14
CA VAL A 441 0.01 -20.48 -18.99
C VAL A 441 1.28 -20.00 -18.32
N ARG A 442 1.39 -18.68 -18.12
CA ARG A 442 2.48 -18.08 -17.34
C ARG A 442 2.61 -18.84 -16.01
N TRP A 443 3.79 -19.45 -15.81
CA TRP A 443 4.24 -20.31 -14.71
C TRP A 443 4.13 -21.83 -14.95
N VAL A 444 5.30 -22.47 -15.00
CA VAL A 444 5.52 -23.92 -15.01
C VAL A 444 4.74 -24.66 -13.90
N ALA A 445 4.59 -24.05 -12.72
CA ALA A 445 3.77 -24.60 -11.64
C ALA A 445 2.29 -24.81 -12.03
N SER A 446 1.75 -23.97 -12.92
CA SER A 446 0.40 -24.13 -13.47
C SER A 446 0.33 -25.33 -14.42
N SER A 447 1.37 -25.54 -15.24
CA SER A 447 1.50 -26.70 -16.12
C SER A 447 1.56 -28.01 -15.31
N PHE A 448 2.30 -28.04 -14.20
CA PHE A 448 2.33 -29.20 -13.31
C PHE A 448 0.94 -29.54 -12.77
N ARG A 449 0.22 -28.55 -12.22
CA ARG A 449 -1.15 -28.76 -11.71
C ARG A 449 -2.07 -29.36 -12.76
N ALA A 450 -1.96 -28.93 -14.02
CA ALA A 450 -2.80 -29.44 -15.09
C ALA A 450 -2.48 -30.91 -15.45
N VAL A 451 -1.21 -31.30 -15.57
CA VAL A 451 -0.85 -32.72 -15.81
C VAL A 451 -1.15 -33.59 -14.59
N GLU A 452 -0.96 -33.08 -13.38
CA GLU A 452 -1.26 -33.78 -12.13
C GLU A 452 -2.77 -34.05 -11.98
N ILE A 453 -3.62 -33.11 -12.39
CA ILE A 453 -5.08 -33.33 -12.42
C ILE A 453 -5.43 -34.44 -13.40
N VAL A 454 -4.85 -34.45 -14.61
CA VAL A 454 -5.08 -35.53 -15.58
C VAL A 454 -4.61 -36.87 -15.04
N TRP A 455 -3.46 -36.90 -14.34
CA TRP A 455 -2.98 -38.10 -13.66
C TRP A 455 -3.98 -38.60 -12.61
N LYS A 456 -4.39 -37.73 -11.68
CA LYS A 456 -5.30 -38.09 -10.57
C LYS A 456 -6.70 -38.47 -11.04
N THR A 457 -7.22 -37.79 -12.07
CA THR A 457 -8.58 -37.99 -12.59
C THR A 457 -8.64 -38.93 -13.80
N PHE A 458 -7.54 -39.64 -14.12
CA PHE A 458 -7.42 -40.46 -15.32
C PHE A 458 -8.59 -41.42 -15.55
N ALA A 459 -8.98 -42.20 -14.54
CA ALA A 459 -10.06 -43.17 -14.66
C ALA A 459 -11.42 -42.51 -14.92
N ALA A 460 -11.73 -41.41 -14.22
CA ALA A 460 -12.94 -40.62 -14.44
C ALA A 460 -12.97 -40.00 -15.84
N LEU A 461 -11.84 -39.44 -16.30
CA LEU A 461 -11.69 -38.92 -17.65
C LEU A 461 -11.92 -40.01 -18.70
N TYR A 462 -11.32 -41.19 -18.51
CA TYR A 462 -11.48 -42.31 -19.43
C TYR A 462 -12.93 -42.77 -19.50
N ASN A 463 -13.58 -43.02 -18.36
CA ASN A 463 -14.97 -43.48 -18.29
C ASN A 463 -15.92 -42.48 -18.94
N HIS A 464 -15.76 -41.19 -18.65
CA HIS A 464 -16.57 -40.15 -19.27
C HIS A 464 -16.40 -40.10 -20.80
N LEU A 465 -15.15 -40.12 -21.29
CA LEU A 465 -14.87 -40.13 -22.74
C LEU A 465 -15.40 -41.41 -23.41
N HIS A 466 -15.27 -42.55 -22.74
CA HIS A 466 -15.75 -43.85 -23.22
C HIS A 466 -17.28 -43.88 -23.34
N ASN A 467 -17.98 -43.51 -22.27
CA ASN A 467 -19.44 -43.46 -22.22
C ASN A 467 -19.99 -42.45 -23.24
N SER A 468 -19.39 -41.25 -23.31
CA SER A 468 -19.76 -40.22 -24.28
C SER A 468 -19.52 -40.65 -25.74
N SER A 469 -18.59 -41.57 -25.99
CA SER A 469 -18.36 -42.11 -27.34
C SER A 469 -19.44 -43.11 -27.77
N LYS A 470 -20.10 -43.76 -26.80
CA LYS A 470 -21.19 -44.73 -27.00
C LYS A 470 -22.59 -44.12 -26.88
N ASP A 471 -22.68 -42.88 -26.40
CA ASP A 471 -23.93 -42.15 -26.22
C ASP A 471 -24.62 -41.83 -27.57
N ASN A 472 -25.64 -42.61 -27.91
CA ASN A 472 -26.40 -42.47 -29.16
C ASN A 472 -27.18 -41.16 -29.27
N LEU A 473 -27.36 -40.42 -28.17
CA LEU A 473 -27.98 -39.09 -28.18
C LEU A 473 -27.02 -38.01 -28.72
N ARG A 474 -25.73 -38.31 -28.80
CA ARG A 474 -24.72 -37.41 -29.37
C ARG A 474 -24.56 -37.63 -30.86
N ASP A 475 -24.32 -36.53 -31.57
CA ASP A 475 -24.03 -36.57 -33.00
C ASP A 475 -22.79 -37.41 -33.30
N ARG A 476 -22.72 -37.93 -34.53
CA ARG A 476 -21.64 -38.84 -34.96
C ARG A 476 -20.25 -38.20 -34.85
N LYS A 477 -20.13 -36.89 -35.10
CA LYS A 477 -18.85 -36.17 -35.05
C LYS A 477 -18.37 -36.04 -33.60
N SER A 478 -19.26 -35.71 -32.67
CA SER A 478 -18.98 -35.70 -31.24
C SER A 478 -18.55 -37.07 -30.75
N ARG A 479 -19.32 -38.13 -31.03
CA ARG A 479 -18.96 -39.51 -30.63
C ARG A 479 -17.58 -39.93 -31.13
N SER A 480 -17.27 -39.65 -32.40
CA SER A 480 -15.96 -39.92 -32.99
C SER A 480 -14.83 -39.15 -32.30
N LYS A 481 -15.06 -37.87 -31.94
CA LYS A 481 -14.11 -37.07 -31.16
C LYS A 481 -13.86 -37.67 -29.78
N TYR A 482 -14.90 -38.02 -29.03
CA TYR A 482 -14.76 -38.66 -27.71
C TYR A 482 -14.03 -40.00 -27.80
N LEU A 483 -14.35 -40.82 -28.80
CA LEU A 483 -13.65 -42.09 -29.04
C LEU A 483 -12.16 -41.88 -29.32
N GLY A 484 -11.82 -40.88 -30.14
CA GLY A 484 -10.43 -40.53 -30.45
C GLY A 484 -9.66 -40.08 -29.21
N LEU A 485 -10.26 -39.24 -28.37
CA LEU A 485 -9.68 -38.81 -27.09
C LEU A 485 -9.52 -39.98 -26.11
N CYS A 486 -10.53 -40.86 -26.00
CA CYS A 486 -10.52 -42.05 -25.15
C CYS A 486 -9.40 -43.02 -25.55
N LYS A 487 -9.29 -43.35 -26.85
CA LYS A 487 -8.24 -44.23 -27.39
C LYS A 487 -6.84 -43.66 -27.22
N ARG A 488 -6.70 -42.34 -27.18
CA ARG A 488 -5.42 -41.69 -26.91
C ARG A 488 -5.09 -41.68 -25.42
N LEU A 489 -6.06 -41.35 -24.56
CA LEU A 489 -5.88 -41.35 -23.11
C LEU A 489 -5.47 -42.74 -22.60
N GLY A 490 -6.15 -43.80 -23.08
CA GLY A 490 -5.88 -45.18 -22.70
C GLY A 490 -4.78 -45.87 -23.52
N SER A 491 -3.87 -45.13 -24.15
CA SER A 491 -2.73 -45.71 -24.86
C SER A 491 -1.50 -45.75 -23.94
N PRO A 492 -0.70 -46.83 -23.93
CA PRO A 492 0.52 -46.89 -23.12
C PRO A 492 1.48 -45.74 -23.43
N GLU A 493 1.57 -45.34 -24.70
CA GLU A 493 2.44 -44.26 -25.16
C GLU A 493 2.06 -42.93 -24.50
N PHE A 494 0.75 -42.62 -24.41
CA PHE A 494 0.30 -41.40 -23.74
C PHE A 494 0.52 -41.45 -22.23
N VAL A 495 0.32 -42.60 -21.57
CA VAL A 495 0.54 -42.75 -20.13
C VAL A 495 2.02 -42.52 -19.79
N LEU A 496 2.94 -43.04 -20.60
CA LEU A 496 4.38 -42.79 -20.45
C LEU A 496 4.75 -41.32 -20.65
N ASP A 497 4.22 -40.67 -21.70
CA ASP A 497 4.46 -39.23 -21.93
C ASP A 497 3.88 -38.37 -20.80
N LEU A 498 2.69 -38.70 -20.31
CA LEU A 498 2.06 -38.03 -19.17
C LEU A 498 2.91 -38.19 -17.91
N ALA A 499 3.45 -39.38 -17.66
CA ALA A 499 4.30 -39.66 -16.52
C ALA A 499 5.61 -38.85 -16.56
N LEU A 500 6.29 -38.83 -17.71
CA LEU A 500 7.50 -38.02 -17.91
C LEU A 500 7.23 -36.54 -17.61
N MET A 501 6.12 -36.01 -18.14
CA MET A 501 5.73 -34.63 -17.92
C MET A 501 5.38 -34.36 -16.45
N CYS A 502 4.76 -35.31 -15.74
CA CYS A 502 4.50 -35.18 -14.31
C CYS A 502 5.81 -35.12 -13.50
N ASP A 503 6.76 -36.02 -13.75
CA ASP A 503 8.05 -36.04 -13.05
C ASP A 503 8.84 -34.74 -13.28
N ILE A 504 8.97 -34.29 -14.53
CA ILE A 504 9.72 -33.07 -14.86
C ILE A 504 9.02 -31.82 -14.31
N LEU A 505 7.73 -31.64 -14.60
CA LEU A 505 7.02 -30.42 -14.19
C LEU A 505 6.87 -30.32 -12.67
N LYS A 506 6.86 -31.45 -11.94
CA LYS A 506 6.89 -31.46 -10.47
C LYS A 506 8.14 -30.77 -9.95
N GLU A 507 9.32 -31.20 -10.40
CA GLU A 507 10.60 -30.62 -9.98
C GLU A 507 10.70 -29.14 -10.38
N LEU A 508 10.31 -28.79 -11.61
CA LEU A 508 10.30 -27.40 -12.04
C LEU A 508 9.27 -26.55 -11.29
N SER A 509 8.17 -27.13 -10.80
CA SER A 509 7.20 -26.41 -9.97
C SER A 509 7.74 -26.06 -8.59
N TYR A 510 8.59 -26.92 -8.02
CA TYR A 510 9.29 -26.62 -6.76
C TYR A 510 10.28 -25.47 -6.97
N LEU A 511 11.09 -25.54 -8.02
CA LEU A 511 12.00 -24.46 -8.39
C LEU A 511 11.25 -23.14 -8.63
N SER A 512 10.15 -23.16 -9.38
CA SER A 512 9.35 -21.96 -9.67
C SER A 512 8.83 -21.28 -8.40
N ARG A 513 8.36 -22.07 -7.41
CA ARG A 513 7.89 -21.56 -6.12
C ARG A 513 9.03 -21.02 -5.25
N GLU A 514 10.18 -21.69 -5.25
CA GLU A 514 11.36 -21.27 -4.51
C GLU A 514 11.92 -19.94 -5.04
N LEU A 515 11.98 -19.78 -6.37
CA LEU A 515 12.39 -18.53 -7.02
C LEU A 515 11.42 -17.36 -6.79
N GLN A 516 10.17 -17.63 -6.38
CA GLN A 516 9.18 -16.62 -6.00
C GLN A 516 9.23 -16.26 -4.51
N SER A 517 10.00 -16.99 -3.70
CA SER A 517 10.05 -16.74 -2.26
C SER A 517 10.59 -15.33 -1.96
N HIS A 518 9.96 -14.62 -1.02
CA HIS A 518 10.42 -13.28 -0.61
C HIS A 518 11.83 -13.29 0.01
N SER A 519 12.25 -14.44 0.56
CA SER A 519 13.53 -14.64 1.23
C SER A 519 14.61 -15.24 0.33
N ILE A 520 14.32 -15.48 -0.96
CA ILE A 520 15.32 -16.03 -1.88
C ILE A 520 16.45 -15.02 -2.10
N THR A 521 17.69 -15.51 -2.06
CA THR A 521 18.89 -14.76 -2.45
C THR A 521 19.38 -15.25 -3.81
N LEU A 522 20.18 -14.45 -4.51
CA LEU A 522 20.75 -14.86 -5.80
C LEU A 522 21.57 -16.15 -5.68
N LEU A 523 22.31 -16.32 -4.58
CA LEU A 523 23.12 -17.51 -4.30
C LEU A 523 22.25 -18.75 -4.09
N ARG A 524 21.19 -18.65 -3.28
CA ARG A 524 20.25 -19.76 -3.07
C ARG A 524 19.49 -20.10 -4.35
N ALA A 525 19.15 -19.11 -5.16
CA ALA A 525 18.51 -19.33 -6.46
C ALA A 525 19.44 -20.13 -7.38
N ASP A 526 20.72 -19.75 -7.51
CA ASP A 526 21.72 -20.46 -8.31
C ASP A 526 21.90 -21.93 -7.86
N GLU A 527 22.04 -22.17 -6.55
CA GLU A 527 22.11 -23.54 -6.00
C GLU A 527 20.87 -24.37 -6.35
N SER A 528 19.68 -23.77 -6.21
CA SER A 528 18.40 -24.45 -6.45
C SER A 528 18.20 -24.77 -7.93
N ILE A 529 18.61 -23.87 -8.82
CA ILE A 529 18.59 -24.08 -10.27
C ILE A 529 19.53 -25.24 -10.63
N LYS A 530 20.79 -25.20 -10.18
CA LYS A 530 21.79 -26.24 -10.45
C LYS A 530 21.34 -27.61 -9.91
N LYS A 531 20.79 -27.65 -8.69
CA LYS A 531 20.21 -28.86 -8.10
C LYS A 531 19.08 -29.40 -8.97
N THR A 532 18.12 -28.57 -9.34
CA THR A 532 16.95 -28.99 -10.14
C THR A 532 17.37 -29.54 -11.49
N ILE A 533 18.33 -28.89 -12.18
CA ILE A 533 18.88 -29.39 -13.45
C ILE A 533 19.50 -30.77 -13.28
N ARG A 534 20.28 -31.02 -12.21
CA ARG A 534 20.86 -32.35 -11.95
C ARG A 534 19.79 -33.41 -11.68
N VAL A 535 18.72 -33.05 -10.96
CA VAL A 535 17.59 -33.96 -10.70
C VAL A 535 16.89 -34.32 -12.01
N VAL A 536 16.54 -33.34 -12.84
CA VAL A 536 15.90 -33.58 -14.13
C VAL A 536 16.81 -34.41 -15.05
N ASP A 537 18.11 -34.13 -15.08
CA ASP A 537 19.08 -34.90 -15.88
C ASP A 537 19.19 -36.36 -15.39
N SER A 538 19.06 -36.59 -14.08
CA SER A 538 19.09 -37.94 -13.51
C SER A 538 17.94 -38.84 -13.97
N PHE A 539 16.83 -38.27 -14.46
CA PHE A 539 15.73 -39.06 -15.02
C PHE A 539 16.10 -39.88 -16.25
N LYS A 540 17.25 -39.60 -16.88
CA LYS A 540 17.82 -40.41 -17.97
C LYS A 540 18.31 -41.78 -17.51
N THR A 541 18.75 -41.89 -16.25
CA THR A 541 19.33 -43.12 -15.68
C THR A 541 18.48 -43.71 -14.57
N LYS A 542 17.74 -42.87 -13.83
CA LYS A 542 16.84 -43.26 -12.75
C LYS A 542 15.49 -42.59 -12.92
N HIS A 543 14.48 -43.36 -13.30
CA HIS A 543 13.12 -42.87 -13.51
C HIS A 543 12.50 -42.28 -12.24
N GLY A 544 11.64 -41.27 -12.42
CA GLY A 544 10.81 -40.71 -11.35
C GLY A 544 9.63 -41.62 -11.00
N ASP A 545 8.95 -41.30 -9.90
CA ASP A 545 7.88 -42.14 -9.34
C ASP A 545 6.73 -42.33 -10.34
N PHE A 546 6.34 -41.27 -11.06
CA PHE A 546 5.26 -41.35 -12.05
C PHE A 546 5.66 -42.25 -13.21
N MET A 547 6.90 -42.13 -13.70
CA MET A 547 7.40 -42.99 -14.77
C MET A 547 7.47 -44.47 -14.34
N LEU A 548 7.87 -44.76 -13.11
CA LEU A 548 7.88 -46.14 -12.58
C LEU A 548 6.46 -46.74 -12.55
N GLU A 549 5.47 -45.97 -12.10
CA GLU A 549 4.06 -46.39 -12.11
C GLU A 549 3.58 -46.65 -13.56
N ALA A 550 3.93 -45.76 -14.50
CA ALA A 550 3.55 -45.90 -15.91
C ALA A 550 4.21 -47.10 -16.61
N LEU A 551 5.47 -47.41 -16.31
CA LEU A 551 6.15 -48.59 -16.83
C LEU A 551 5.51 -49.89 -16.31
N SER A 552 5.13 -49.93 -15.03
CA SER A 552 4.37 -51.05 -14.47
C SER A 552 3.00 -51.20 -15.13
N ALA A 553 2.32 -50.07 -15.38
CA ALA A 553 1.05 -50.05 -16.10
C ALA A 553 1.17 -50.48 -17.56
N GLN A 554 2.26 -50.14 -18.25
CA GLN A 554 2.56 -50.62 -19.60
C GLN A 554 2.76 -52.14 -19.62
N ASN A 555 3.51 -52.69 -18.66
CA ASN A 555 3.78 -54.13 -18.58
C ASN A 555 2.51 -54.93 -18.28
N THR A 556 1.65 -54.41 -17.40
CA THR A 556 0.37 -55.04 -17.03
C THR A 556 -0.76 -54.71 -18.01
N MET A 557 -0.54 -53.79 -18.94
CA MET A 557 -1.56 -53.20 -19.83
C MET A 557 -2.79 -52.66 -19.08
N MET A 558 -2.58 -52.17 -17.84
CA MET A 558 -3.64 -51.66 -16.99
C MET A 558 -3.15 -50.44 -16.21
N PHE A 559 -3.89 -49.34 -16.27
CA PHE A 559 -3.60 -48.13 -15.49
C PHE A 559 -4.86 -47.64 -14.79
N LYS A 560 -4.82 -47.53 -13.46
CA LYS A 560 -5.95 -47.04 -12.64
C LYS A 560 -7.27 -47.73 -12.97
N ASN A 561 -7.26 -49.06 -13.02
CA ASN A 561 -8.38 -49.94 -13.37
C ASN A 561 -8.91 -49.80 -14.81
N ILE A 562 -8.16 -49.15 -15.70
CA ILE A 562 -8.47 -49.04 -17.12
C ILE A 562 -7.53 -49.95 -17.92
N VAL A 563 -8.10 -50.81 -18.76
CA VAL A 563 -7.33 -51.63 -19.71
C VAL A 563 -6.79 -50.74 -20.83
N LEU A 564 -5.48 -50.75 -21.00
CA LEU A 564 -4.79 -49.99 -22.02
C LEU A 564 -4.91 -50.66 -23.39
N SER A 565 -4.90 -49.87 -24.45
CA SER A 565 -4.93 -50.37 -25.83
C SER A 565 -3.91 -49.61 -26.67
N SER A 566 -3.03 -50.32 -27.38
CA SER A 566 -2.04 -49.67 -28.24
C SER A 566 -2.74 -48.86 -29.34
N ASN A 567 -2.23 -47.65 -29.57
CA ASN A 567 -2.71 -46.76 -30.60
C ASN A 567 -1.56 -46.36 -31.50
N LYS A 568 -1.43 -47.03 -32.65
CA LYS A 568 -0.36 -46.80 -33.64
C LYS A 568 -0.26 -45.35 -34.15
N LYS A 569 -1.27 -44.51 -33.91
CA LYS A 569 -1.27 -43.08 -34.27
C LYS A 569 -0.63 -42.19 -33.20
N VAL A 570 -0.36 -42.71 -32.01
CA VAL A 570 0.31 -41.97 -30.94
C VAL A 570 1.80 -42.31 -30.99
N SER A 571 2.61 -41.33 -31.34
CA SER A 571 4.07 -41.42 -31.26
C SER A 571 4.51 -41.13 -29.82
N LEU A 572 5.23 -42.06 -29.21
CA LEU A 572 5.92 -41.85 -27.93
C LEU A 572 6.98 -40.75 -28.09
N LEU A 573 7.10 -39.85 -27.10
CA LEU A 573 8.22 -38.91 -27.09
C LEU A 573 9.56 -39.64 -26.99
N ASN A 574 10.58 -39.10 -27.66
CA ASN A 574 11.94 -39.47 -27.33
C ASN A 574 12.33 -38.83 -25.99
N HIS A 575 12.16 -39.59 -24.91
CA HIS A 575 12.35 -39.12 -23.54
C HIS A 575 13.78 -38.59 -23.30
N ASN A 576 14.80 -39.26 -23.82
CA ASN A 576 16.20 -38.83 -23.67
C ASN A 576 16.50 -37.54 -24.41
N GLN A 577 15.95 -37.37 -25.62
CA GLN A 577 16.05 -36.11 -26.37
C GLN A 577 15.35 -34.98 -25.62
N PHE A 578 14.14 -35.23 -25.10
CA PHE A 578 13.38 -34.24 -24.34
C PHE A 578 14.10 -33.82 -23.06
N LEU A 579 14.56 -34.77 -22.24
CA LEU A 579 15.34 -34.52 -21.04
C LEU A 579 16.64 -33.75 -21.32
N THR A 580 17.31 -34.06 -22.44
CA THR A 580 18.52 -33.32 -22.85
C THR A 580 18.19 -31.89 -23.27
N SER A 581 17.16 -31.69 -24.09
CA SER A 581 16.72 -30.37 -24.53
C SER A 581 16.29 -29.50 -23.35
N ILE A 582 15.48 -30.01 -22.41
CA ILE A 582 15.04 -29.23 -21.25
C ILE A 582 16.23 -28.83 -20.37
N CYS A 583 17.16 -29.74 -20.08
CA CYS A 583 18.34 -29.42 -19.29
C CYS A 583 19.24 -28.37 -19.96
N ASN A 584 19.42 -28.46 -21.29
CA ASN A 584 20.22 -27.49 -22.04
C ASN A 584 19.56 -26.11 -22.04
N ASN A 585 18.24 -26.05 -22.28
CA ASN A 585 17.49 -24.80 -22.24
C ASN A 585 17.45 -24.19 -20.83
N LEU A 586 17.34 -25.00 -19.77
CA LEU A 586 17.45 -24.53 -18.39
C LEU A 586 18.83 -23.94 -18.11
N ARG A 587 19.91 -24.61 -18.53
CA ARG A 587 21.28 -24.08 -18.35
C ARG A 587 21.45 -22.75 -19.10
N SER A 588 21.11 -22.70 -20.39
CA SER A 588 21.27 -21.48 -21.18
C SER A 588 20.39 -20.36 -20.65
N ARG A 589 19.11 -20.63 -20.37
CA ARG A 589 18.20 -19.59 -19.92
C ARG A 589 18.37 -19.20 -18.47
N LEU A 590 18.91 -20.00 -17.56
CA LEU A 590 18.97 -19.65 -16.12
C LEU A 590 20.38 -19.44 -15.58
N LEU A 591 21.41 -20.03 -16.20
CA LEU A 591 22.80 -19.94 -15.74
C LEU A 591 23.67 -19.05 -16.63
N GLU A 592 23.37 -18.92 -17.92
CA GLU A 592 24.08 -17.96 -18.77
C GLU A 592 23.60 -16.55 -18.46
N THR A 593 24.45 -15.76 -17.84
CA THR A 593 24.24 -14.35 -17.54
C THR A 593 25.11 -13.49 -18.43
N ASN A 594 24.81 -12.19 -18.53
CA ASN A 594 25.75 -11.29 -19.20
C ASN A 594 27.06 -11.16 -18.39
N GLU A 595 28.12 -10.63 -19.00
CA GLU A 595 29.45 -10.53 -18.37
C GLU A 595 29.43 -9.80 -17.02
N GLU A 596 28.65 -8.72 -16.91
CA GLU A 596 28.52 -7.94 -15.68
C GLU A 596 27.80 -8.72 -14.57
N GLU A 597 26.67 -9.34 -14.90
CA GLU A 597 25.91 -10.20 -13.98
C GLU A 597 26.78 -11.38 -13.51
N SER A 598 27.57 -11.98 -14.41
CA SER A 598 28.47 -13.09 -14.07
C SER A 598 29.56 -12.65 -13.09
N PHE A 599 30.15 -11.47 -13.30
CA PHE A 599 31.19 -10.95 -12.42
C PHE A 599 30.66 -10.70 -11.01
N ILE A 600 29.50 -10.05 -10.91
CA ILE A 600 28.84 -9.77 -9.63
C ILE A 600 28.47 -11.08 -8.92
N LEU A 601 27.90 -12.05 -9.64
CA LEU A 601 27.56 -13.35 -9.04
C LEU A 601 28.79 -14.09 -8.55
N ASN A 602 29.89 -14.07 -9.30
CA ASN A 602 31.14 -14.72 -8.92
C ASN A 602 31.72 -14.08 -7.65
N ASP A 603 31.74 -12.75 -7.58
CA ASP A 603 32.17 -12.05 -6.37
C ASP A 603 31.24 -12.36 -5.18
N MET A 604 29.92 -12.41 -5.40
CA MET A 604 28.95 -12.76 -4.35
C MET A 604 29.11 -14.19 -3.83
N GLN A 605 29.72 -15.12 -4.57
CA GLN A 605 29.96 -16.48 -4.07
C GLN A 605 30.83 -16.47 -2.81
N ILE A 606 31.67 -15.45 -2.61
CA ILE A 606 32.46 -15.33 -1.39
C ILE A 606 31.60 -15.23 -0.12
N LEU A 607 30.34 -14.79 -0.25
CA LEU A 607 29.39 -14.73 0.85
C LEU A 607 28.71 -16.07 1.14
N ASN A 608 28.93 -17.08 0.29
CA ASN A 608 28.42 -18.43 0.46
C ASN A 608 29.51 -19.35 1.01
N GLU A 609 29.49 -19.59 2.32
CA GLU A 609 30.45 -20.47 2.99
C GLU A 609 30.52 -21.89 2.41
N ARG A 610 29.41 -22.39 1.82
CA ARG A 610 29.39 -23.71 1.18
C ARG A 610 30.24 -23.80 -0.09
N SER A 611 30.57 -22.65 -0.68
CA SER A 611 31.43 -22.55 -1.86
C SER A 611 32.92 -22.47 -1.51
N TRP A 612 33.24 -22.33 -0.22
CA TRP A 612 34.62 -22.16 0.22
C TRP A 612 35.38 -23.50 0.20
N PRO A 613 36.72 -23.46 0.13
CA PRO A 613 37.54 -24.64 0.36
C PRO A 613 37.27 -25.25 1.74
N SER A 614 37.42 -26.57 1.88
CA SER A 614 37.17 -27.31 3.13
C SER A 614 38.00 -26.81 4.32
N ALA A 615 39.15 -26.19 4.06
CA ALA A 615 39.96 -25.47 5.05
C ALA A 615 40.33 -24.10 4.50
N VAL A 616 39.84 -23.04 5.15
CA VAL A 616 40.28 -21.67 4.90
C VAL A 616 41.45 -21.39 5.83
N GLU A 617 42.67 -21.56 5.33
CA GLU A 617 43.90 -21.38 6.13
C GLU A 617 44.33 -19.91 6.25
N ASN A 618 43.89 -19.06 5.31
CA ASN A 618 44.26 -17.65 5.26
C ASN A 618 43.08 -16.76 5.68
N ILE A 619 43.23 -16.02 6.79
CA ILE A 619 42.24 -15.05 7.30
C ILE A 619 41.90 -13.96 6.27
N ARG A 620 42.76 -13.73 5.27
CA ARG A 620 42.57 -12.77 4.18
C ARG A 620 41.87 -13.35 2.95
N PHE A 621 41.40 -14.60 3.02
CA PHE A 621 40.61 -15.21 1.96
C PHE A 621 39.42 -14.31 1.60
N GLY A 622 39.13 -14.14 0.31
CA GLY A 622 37.96 -13.38 -0.15
C GLY A 622 38.07 -11.85 -0.11
N GLU A 623 39.18 -11.28 0.37
CA GLU A 623 39.30 -9.82 0.52
C GLU A 623 39.13 -9.05 -0.79
N ASP A 624 39.60 -9.60 -1.91
CA ASP A 624 39.53 -8.91 -3.18
C ASP A 624 38.10 -8.93 -3.74
N GLU A 625 37.38 -10.02 -3.56
CA GLU A 625 35.94 -10.13 -3.85
C GLU A 625 35.16 -9.11 -3.01
N ILE A 626 35.43 -9.04 -1.70
CA ILE A 626 34.78 -8.08 -0.79
C ILE A 626 35.08 -6.63 -1.22
N LYS A 627 36.34 -6.29 -1.55
CA LYS A 627 36.68 -4.94 -2.05
C LYS A 627 35.92 -4.59 -3.32
N ARG A 628 35.78 -5.55 -4.25
CA ARG A 628 35.04 -5.32 -5.49
C ARG A 628 33.55 -5.10 -5.22
N LEU A 629 32.95 -5.87 -4.33
CA LEU A 629 31.56 -5.71 -3.91
C LEU A 629 31.32 -4.37 -3.19
N THR A 630 32.20 -4.00 -2.24
CA THR A 630 32.04 -2.75 -1.49
C THR A 630 32.22 -1.53 -2.39
N ASN A 631 33.19 -1.56 -3.32
CA ASN A 631 33.35 -0.52 -4.32
C ASN A 631 32.13 -0.44 -5.25
N ARG A 632 31.58 -1.59 -5.68
CA ARG A 632 30.39 -1.64 -6.54
C ARG A 632 29.16 -1.04 -5.88
N PHE A 633 28.97 -1.28 -4.58
CA PHE A 633 27.77 -0.85 -3.85
C PHE A 633 27.98 0.39 -2.97
N LEU A 634 29.14 1.04 -3.08
CA LEU A 634 29.52 2.22 -2.30
C LEU A 634 29.38 1.96 -0.78
N LEU A 635 29.94 0.83 -0.32
CA LEU A 635 30.00 0.44 1.08
C LEU A 635 31.37 0.77 1.67
N ASN A 636 31.46 0.85 3.01
CA ASN A 636 32.74 1.05 3.68
C ASN A 636 33.60 -0.22 3.56
N THR A 637 34.63 -0.16 2.71
CA THR A 637 35.53 -1.29 2.43
C THR A 637 36.30 -1.75 3.67
N ASP A 638 36.76 -0.84 4.52
CA ASP A 638 37.57 -1.21 5.69
C ASP A 638 36.74 -1.96 6.74
N ASN A 639 35.52 -1.48 7.01
CA ASN A 639 34.58 -2.14 7.90
C ASN A 639 34.19 -3.53 7.36
N ALA A 640 33.84 -3.62 6.07
CA ALA A 640 33.47 -4.89 5.46
C ALA A 640 34.61 -5.92 5.50
N ILE A 641 35.86 -5.51 5.22
CA ILE A 641 37.03 -6.40 5.32
C ILE A 641 37.25 -6.86 6.76
N GLN A 642 37.23 -5.94 7.73
CA GLN A 642 37.39 -6.31 9.15
C GLN A 642 36.26 -7.21 9.63
N GLY A 643 35.02 -6.92 9.22
CA GLY A 643 33.84 -7.72 9.49
C GLY A 643 33.98 -9.14 8.92
N PHE A 644 34.42 -9.25 7.67
CA PHE A 644 34.62 -10.52 6.97
C PHE A 644 35.75 -11.36 7.58
N ARG A 645 36.88 -10.76 7.96
CA ARG A 645 37.97 -11.45 8.69
C ARG A 645 37.46 -12.04 10.01
N LYS A 646 36.72 -11.26 10.80
CA LYS A 646 36.10 -11.74 12.05
C LYS A 646 35.12 -12.90 11.80
N TYR A 647 34.39 -12.87 10.67
CA TYR A 647 33.51 -13.96 10.27
C TYR A 647 34.29 -15.22 9.86
N ILE A 648 35.42 -15.09 9.17
CA ILE A 648 36.30 -16.22 8.87
C ILE A 648 36.80 -16.88 10.17
N ASP A 649 37.26 -16.08 11.13
CA ASP A 649 37.81 -16.57 12.40
C ASP A 649 36.76 -17.21 13.31
N ASN A 650 35.63 -16.53 13.51
CA ASN A 650 34.69 -16.87 14.58
C ASN A 650 33.32 -17.34 14.09
N LYS A 651 33.05 -17.27 12.79
CA LYS A 651 31.72 -17.54 12.18
C LYS A 651 30.60 -16.67 12.75
N ILE A 652 30.94 -15.49 13.26
CA ILE A 652 30.01 -14.52 13.82
C ILE A 652 29.76 -13.41 12.79
N ILE A 653 28.50 -13.24 12.39
CA ILE A 653 28.08 -12.09 11.58
C ILE A 653 27.94 -10.89 12.52
N ASN A 654 28.82 -9.91 12.37
CA ASN A 654 28.78 -8.64 13.11
C ASN A 654 28.08 -7.55 12.30
N ASP A 655 27.80 -6.42 12.95
CA ASP A 655 27.11 -5.29 12.31
C ASP A 655 27.94 -4.61 11.21
N ASP A 656 29.26 -4.83 11.17
CA ASP A 656 30.12 -4.35 10.08
C ASP A 656 29.97 -5.20 8.79
N LEU A 657 29.51 -6.45 8.92
CA LEU A 657 29.31 -7.41 7.82
C LEU A 657 27.84 -7.53 7.38
N LYS A 658 26.88 -7.27 8.28
CA LYS A 658 25.45 -7.16 7.93
C LYS A 658 25.21 -5.99 6.99
#